data_AF-A0A5N5NMD4-F1
#
_entry.id   AF-A0A5N5NMD4-F1
#
_cell.length_a   1.000
_cell.length_b   1.000
_cell.length_c   1.000
_cell.angle_alpha   90.00
_cell.angle_beta   90.00
_cell.angle_gamma   90.00
#
_symmetry.space_group_name_H-M   'P 1'
#
loop_
_entity.id
_entity.type
_entity.pdbx_description
1 polymer ?
#
loop_
_entity_poly.entity_id
_entity_poly.type
_entity_poly.pdbx_seq_one_letter_code
_entity_poly.pdbx_strand_id
1 'polypeptide(L)'
;MASLSSLCSSSPSLNPKHSICKTTLNPPRLKTSLAYPARTLLTPTRTLLTPTRSIARDIPADLSKTNDNLPYKPKQLGLEKDPNSLWNRYVDWLYQHKELGLYLDVSRIGFTDEFVSEMEPRFQKAFKYMEELEKGSIANPDEGRMVGHYWLRNSSLAPKPILKTQIDKALDAVCDFADQVVSGKIKTPDGERFTQILSVGIGGSALGPQFVAEALAPDNPPLKIRFIDNTDPAGIDHQIAQLGPELASTLVIVISKSGGTPETRNGLLEVQKAFREAGLDFAKQGVAITQENSLLDNTARIEGWLARFPMFDWVGGRTSEMSAVGLLPAALQGIDIREMLAGAAVMDEANRTTVLRNNPAALLALCWYWASDGVGSKDMVVLPYKDSLLLFSRYLQQLVMESLGKELDLDGNRVNQGLAVYGNKGSTDQHAYIQQLREGVHNFFATFIEVLRDRPPGHDWELEPGVTCGDYLFGMLQGTRSALYANDRESITVTVQEVTPRSVGALIGLYERAVGIYASLVNINAYHQPGKYCCILLPISHLILEMKVISVVVLAWPCVEAGKKAAGEVLALQKRVLAVLNEASCKEPVEPLTIEEVADRCHAPEDIEMIYKIIAHMAANDRALIAEGSCGSPRSLKVFLGECNVDELYA
;
A
#
# COMPACT_ATOMS: atom_id res chain seq x y z
N MET A 1 -5.18 -6.48 -48.08
CA MET A 1 -5.97 -5.70 -49.07
C MET A 1 -7.43 -5.63 -48.61
N ALA A 2 -8.24 -4.79 -49.25
CA ALA A 2 -9.64 -4.42 -48.97
C ALA A 2 -10.66 -5.55 -48.65
N SER A 3 -11.88 -5.31 -48.11
CA SER A 3 -12.44 -4.23 -47.24
C SER A 3 -13.94 -4.46 -46.90
N LEU A 4 -14.35 -4.22 -45.64
CA LEU A 4 -15.63 -3.63 -45.15
C LEU A 4 -17.06 -4.20 -45.50
N SER A 5 -18.03 -3.78 -44.67
CA SER A 5 -19.50 -3.60 -44.89
C SER A 5 -20.52 -4.77 -44.87
N SER A 6 -20.99 -5.13 -43.66
CA SER A 6 -22.31 -4.76 -43.06
C SER A 6 -23.70 -5.28 -43.56
N LEU A 7 -24.49 -5.81 -42.59
CA LEU A 7 -25.93 -5.58 -42.25
C LEU A 7 -27.13 -6.37 -42.88
N CYS A 8 -27.88 -7.04 -41.97
CA CYS A 8 -29.35 -7.06 -41.74
C CYS A 8 -30.42 -7.87 -42.55
N SER A 9 -31.17 -8.69 -41.77
CA SER A 9 -32.64 -9.01 -41.80
C SER A 9 -33.21 -9.83 -43.01
N SER A 10 -34.35 -10.55 -42.93
CA SER A 10 -35.30 -10.94 -41.85
C SER A 10 -36.24 -12.11 -42.28
N SER A 11 -36.91 -12.77 -41.30
CA SER A 11 -38.26 -13.43 -41.23
C SER A 11 -39.14 -13.66 -42.49
N PRO A 12 -40.11 -14.64 -42.55
CA PRO A 12 -41.01 -15.01 -41.42
C PRO A 12 -41.70 -16.41 -41.33
N SER A 13 -42.26 -16.69 -40.12
CA SER A 13 -43.54 -17.37 -39.76
C SER A 13 -44.06 -18.68 -40.41
N LEU A 14 -44.55 -19.61 -39.56
CA LEU A 14 -45.91 -20.22 -39.64
C LEU A 14 -46.30 -20.97 -38.34
N ASN A 15 -47.61 -21.10 -38.03
CA ASN A 15 -48.18 -21.68 -36.79
C ASN A 15 -49.70 -21.94 -36.94
N PRO A 16 -50.33 -23.04 -36.45
CA PRO A 16 -51.66 -22.91 -35.77
C PRO A 16 -52.20 -24.04 -34.81
N LYS A 17 -53.04 -23.65 -33.81
CA LYS A 17 -54.20 -24.39 -33.18
C LYS A 17 -53.91 -25.62 -32.25
N HIS A 18 -54.71 -26.11 -31.28
CA HIS A 18 -55.90 -25.72 -30.44
C HIS A 18 -56.22 -26.89 -29.42
N SER A 19 -57.09 -26.87 -28.37
CA SER A 19 -57.64 -25.83 -27.46
C SER A 19 -58.59 -26.38 -26.33
N ILE A 20 -58.41 -25.97 -25.05
CA ILE A 20 -59.44 -25.68 -23.99
C ILE A 20 -60.20 -26.81 -23.21
N CYS A 21 -60.32 -26.63 -21.87
CA CYS A 21 -61.48 -27.07 -21.04
C CYS A 21 -61.72 -26.25 -19.73
N LYS A 22 -62.69 -25.31 -19.74
CA LYS A 22 -63.86 -25.12 -18.81
C LYS A 22 -63.67 -25.08 -17.26
N THR A 23 -63.70 -23.92 -16.54
CA THR A 23 -64.86 -23.11 -15.97
C THR A 23 -65.23 -23.42 -14.47
N THR A 24 -65.86 -22.61 -13.58
CA THR A 24 -66.69 -21.35 -13.65
C THR A 24 -66.86 -20.59 -12.29
N LEU A 25 -66.92 -19.23 -12.30
CA LEU A 25 -67.70 -18.22 -11.49
C LEU A 25 -67.78 -18.11 -9.92
N ASN A 26 -67.18 -17.01 -9.37
CA ASN A 26 -67.74 -15.87 -8.53
C ASN A 26 -68.42 -16.04 -7.14
N PRO A 27 -68.56 -14.96 -6.27
CA PRO A 27 -67.96 -13.59 -6.17
C PRO A 27 -67.38 -13.30 -4.71
N PRO A 28 -67.68 -12.24 -3.87
CA PRO A 28 -67.97 -10.77 -3.99
C PRO A 28 -67.31 -9.75 -2.97
N ARG A 29 -66.96 -8.52 -3.44
CA ARG A 29 -67.16 -7.15 -2.84
C ARG A 29 -66.50 -6.57 -1.53
N LEU A 30 -65.87 -5.37 -1.73
CA LEU A 30 -65.86 -4.10 -0.93
C LEU A 30 -65.10 -4.02 0.44
N LYS A 31 -64.34 -2.95 0.79
CA LYS A 31 -64.71 -1.49 0.87
C LYS A 31 -63.49 -0.53 1.02
N THR A 32 -63.64 0.75 0.61
CA THR A 32 -62.98 2.05 1.06
C THR A 32 -61.52 2.08 1.53
N SER A 33 -60.57 2.92 1.02
CA SER A 33 -60.54 4.37 0.65
C SER A 33 -60.00 5.32 1.74
N LEU A 34 -58.85 5.96 1.49
CA LEU A 34 -58.42 7.27 1.99
C LEU A 34 -57.40 7.89 1.01
N ALA A 35 -57.26 9.22 0.96
CA ALA A 35 -56.49 9.93 -0.07
C ALA A 35 -55.58 11.03 0.50
N TYR A 36 -54.49 11.34 -0.21
CA TYR A 36 -53.61 12.48 0.07
C TYR A 36 -54.03 13.72 -0.77
N PRO A 37 -53.88 14.94 -0.24
CA PRO A 37 -54.39 16.16 -0.88
C PRO A 37 -53.53 16.64 -2.06
N ALA A 38 -54.18 17.13 -3.11
CA ALA A 38 -53.54 17.79 -4.24
C ALA A 38 -53.10 19.23 -3.88
N ARG A 39 -52.04 19.74 -4.54
CA ARG A 39 -51.47 21.06 -4.30
C ARG A 39 -51.98 22.07 -5.34
N THR A 40 -52.62 23.15 -4.89
CA THR A 40 -53.26 24.16 -5.76
C THR A 40 -52.25 24.99 -6.55
N LEU A 41 -52.58 25.31 -7.81
CA LEU A 41 -51.85 26.26 -8.65
C LEU A 41 -52.16 27.71 -8.26
N LEU A 42 -51.13 28.55 -8.14
CA LEU A 42 -51.23 30.01 -8.11
C LEU A 42 -50.13 30.63 -8.98
N THR A 43 -50.40 31.82 -9.52
CA THR A 43 -49.59 32.51 -10.53
C THR A 43 -48.41 33.30 -9.95
N PRO A 44 -47.36 33.60 -10.76
CA PRO A 44 -46.09 34.09 -10.24
C PRO A 44 -46.07 35.62 -10.01
N THR A 45 -45.62 36.03 -8.83
CA THR A 45 -45.06 37.37 -8.58
C THR A 45 -43.53 37.31 -8.54
N ARG A 46 -42.89 38.41 -8.96
CA ARG A 46 -41.48 38.47 -9.35
C ARG A 46 -40.60 39.07 -8.25
N THR A 47 -39.86 38.25 -7.53
CA THR A 47 -38.75 38.65 -6.63
C THR A 47 -37.50 37.84 -6.93
N LEU A 48 -36.33 38.47 -6.77
CA LEU A 48 -35.03 37.91 -7.14
C LEU A 48 -34.55 36.92 -6.07
N LEU A 49 -34.25 35.68 -6.46
CA LEU A 49 -33.59 34.70 -5.62
C LEU A 49 -32.07 34.76 -5.82
N THR A 50 -31.33 34.98 -4.74
CA THR A 50 -29.89 34.67 -4.67
C THR A 50 -29.69 33.16 -4.52
N PRO A 51 -28.58 32.59 -5.04
CA PRO A 51 -28.33 31.15 -4.94
C PRO A 51 -28.00 30.76 -3.49
N THR A 52 -28.70 29.77 -2.97
CA THR A 52 -28.46 29.18 -1.65
C THR A 52 -27.08 28.52 -1.61
N ARG A 53 -26.18 29.05 -0.76
CA ARG A 53 -24.92 28.37 -0.44
C ARG A 53 -25.18 27.10 0.36
N SER A 54 -24.31 26.11 0.19
CA SER A 54 -24.27 24.91 1.03
C SER A 54 -23.97 25.30 2.48
N ILE A 55 -24.77 24.82 3.42
CA ILE A 55 -24.56 25.04 4.86
C ILE A 55 -23.57 23.97 5.37
N ALA A 56 -22.30 24.19 5.10
CA ALA A 56 -21.19 23.45 5.68
C ALA A 56 -19.95 24.37 5.75
N ARG A 57 -19.30 24.40 6.93
CA ARG A 57 -18.22 25.35 7.32
C ARG A 57 -18.68 26.78 7.60
N ASP A 58 -19.32 26.97 8.75
CA ASP A 58 -19.17 28.19 9.57
C ASP A 58 -18.74 27.76 10.98
N ILE A 59 -17.44 27.54 11.16
CA ILE A 59 -16.79 27.39 12.47
C ILE A 59 -15.86 28.61 12.64
N PRO A 60 -16.04 29.45 13.66
CA PRO A 60 -15.15 30.59 13.90
C PRO A 60 -13.71 30.15 14.15
N ALA A 61 -12.76 30.69 13.41
CA ALA A 61 -11.32 30.34 13.46
C ALA A 61 -10.58 30.86 14.72
N ASP A 62 -11.28 31.06 15.84
CA ASP A 62 -10.77 31.74 17.05
C ASP A 62 -10.79 30.84 18.30
N LEU A 63 -11.05 29.53 18.12
CA LEU A 63 -11.09 28.51 19.18
C LEU A 63 -10.09 27.35 19.00
N SER A 64 -9.18 27.43 18.02
CA SER A 64 -8.07 26.47 17.85
C SER A 64 -6.70 27.14 18.01
N LYS A 65 -6.52 27.90 19.10
CA LYS A 65 -5.22 28.43 19.52
C LYS A 65 -4.42 27.37 20.28
N THR A 66 -3.91 26.38 19.54
CA THR A 66 -2.73 25.61 19.99
C THR A 66 -1.57 26.59 20.21
N ASN A 67 -0.83 26.45 21.30
CA ASN A 67 0.01 27.54 21.83
C ASN A 67 1.37 27.76 21.10
N ASP A 68 1.54 27.15 19.92
CA ASP A 68 2.71 27.28 19.05
C ASP A 68 2.53 28.44 18.06
N ASN A 69 3.15 29.59 18.34
CA ASN A 69 3.11 30.77 17.48
C ASN A 69 4.06 30.66 16.25
N LEU A 70 3.82 29.67 15.38
CA LEU A 70 4.36 29.69 14.01
C LEU A 70 3.36 30.43 13.10
N PRO A 71 3.73 31.55 12.47
CA PRO A 71 2.82 32.27 11.58
C PRO A 71 2.58 31.46 10.31
N TYR A 72 1.31 31.19 9.99
CA TYR A 72 0.90 30.61 8.71
C TYR A 72 1.27 31.58 7.57
N LYS A 73 2.46 31.39 7.00
CA LYS A 73 2.85 31.96 5.72
C LYS A 73 2.05 31.22 4.63
N PRO A 74 1.40 31.91 3.69
CA PRO A 74 0.87 31.25 2.50
C PRO A 74 2.01 30.53 1.76
N LYS A 75 1.76 29.34 1.22
CA LYS A 75 2.67 28.68 0.27
C LYS A 75 2.78 29.55 -0.99
N GLN A 76 3.83 30.37 -1.05
CA GLN A 76 3.95 31.45 -2.04
C GLN A 76 4.96 31.19 -3.16
N LEU A 77 5.66 30.05 -3.12
CA LEU A 77 6.34 29.47 -4.27
C LEU A 77 5.50 28.33 -4.84
N GLY A 78 5.44 28.24 -6.17
CA GLY A 78 5.00 27.03 -6.87
C GLY A 78 6.10 25.96 -6.85
N LEU A 79 5.84 24.82 -7.48
CA LEU A 79 6.85 23.76 -7.61
C LEU A 79 7.90 24.17 -8.66
N GLU A 80 9.18 23.92 -8.38
CA GLU A 80 10.32 24.31 -9.23
C GLU A 80 10.17 23.78 -10.68
N LYS A 81 10.26 24.67 -11.67
CA LYS A 81 10.06 24.34 -13.09
C LYS A 81 11.34 24.43 -13.92
N ASP A 82 12.41 25.06 -13.43
CA ASP A 82 13.70 25.03 -14.12
C ASP A 82 14.34 23.63 -13.99
N PRO A 83 14.62 22.92 -15.10
CA PRO A 83 15.14 21.55 -15.05
C PRO A 83 16.47 21.42 -14.30
N ASN A 84 17.34 22.45 -14.36
CA ASN A 84 18.64 22.42 -13.70
C ASN A 84 18.52 22.58 -12.19
N SER A 85 17.72 23.55 -11.73
CA SER A 85 17.42 23.76 -10.31
C SER A 85 16.67 22.57 -9.71
N LEU A 86 15.78 21.97 -10.50
CA LEU A 86 15.04 20.75 -10.17
C LEU A 86 15.95 19.51 -10.10
N TRP A 87 16.92 19.35 -11.00
CA TRP A 87 17.94 18.30 -10.94
C TRP A 87 18.85 18.45 -9.72
N ASN A 88 19.30 19.67 -9.42
CA ASN A 88 20.05 19.93 -8.20
C ASN A 88 19.22 19.60 -6.95
N ARG A 89 17.94 20.01 -6.91
CA ARG A 89 17.02 19.62 -5.84
C ARG A 89 16.83 18.10 -5.76
N TYR A 90 16.79 17.38 -6.88
CA TYR A 90 16.76 15.92 -6.89
C TYR A 90 18.03 15.33 -6.26
N VAL A 91 19.22 15.75 -6.68
CA VAL A 91 20.49 15.26 -6.12
C VAL A 91 20.64 15.61 -4.63
N ASP A 92 20.28 16.82 -4.22
CA ASP A 92 20.51 17.33 -2.85
C ASP A 92 19.44 16.85 -1.84
N TRP A 93 18.40 16.15 -2.30
CA TRP A 93 17.31 15.57 -1.48
C TRP A 93 16.98 14.09 -1.77
N LEU A 94 17.68 13.44 -2.71
CA LEU A 94 17.56 11.99 -2.92
C LEU A 94 18.20 11.24 -1.75
N TYR A 95 17.36 10.57 -0.96
CA TYR A 95 17.87 9.61 0.01
C TYR A 95 18.13 8.25 -0.65
N GLN A 96 19.22 7.57 -0.25
CA GLN A 96 19.54 6.20 -0.65
C GLN A 96 19.95 5.35 0.57
N HIS A 97 19.41 4.13 0.67
CA HIS A 97 19.94 3.07 1.53
C HIS A 97 20.59 1.96 0.70
N LYS A 98 21.93 1.99 0.57
CA LYS A 98 22.69 1.13 -0.36
C LYS A 98 22.45 -0.37 -0.14
N GLU A 99 22.43 -0.86 1.10
CA GLU A 99 22.21 -2.29 1.42
C GLU A 99 20.79 -2.79 1.09
N LEU A 100 19.80 -1.89 1.02
CA LEU A 100 18.40 -2.25 0.81
C LEU A 100 17.93 -2.01 -0.64
N GLY A 101 18.81 -1.48 -1.50
CA GLY A 101 18.44 -1.05 -2.85
C GLY A 101 17.30 -0.01 -2.86
N LEU A 102 17.13 0.75 -1.77
CA LEU A 102 15.98 1.63 -1.56
C LEU A 102 16.37 3.10 -1.74
N TYR A 103 15.50 3.85 -2.40
CA TYR A 103 15.61 5.28 -2.64
C TYR A 103 14.32 6.01 -2.25
N LEU A 104 14.46 7.27 -1.86
CA LEU A 104 13.33 8.15 -1.57
C LEU A 104 13.57 9.52 -2.22
N ASP A 105 12.77 9.79 -3.26
CA ASP A 105 12.74 11.04 -4.02
C ASP A 105 11.60 11.92 -3.50
N VAL A 106 11.98 13.05 -2.90
CA VAL A 106 11.07 14.09 -2.40
C VAL A 106 11.17 15.40 -3.19
N SER A 107 11.90 15.40 -4.31
CA SER A 107 12.18 16.60 -5.13
C SER A 107 10.90 17.30 -5.60
N ARG A 108 9.85 16.52 -5.87
CA ARG A 108 8.55 16.96 -6.40
C ARG A 108 7.54 17.37 -5.31
N ILE A 109 8.00 17.59 -4.07
CA ILE A 109 7.25 18.24 -2.97
C ILE A 109 7.75 19.67 -2.80
N GLY A 110 6.86 20.63 -2.49
CA GLY A 110 7.16 22.07 -2.53
C GLY A 110 7.91 22.69 -1.35
N PHE A 111 8.38 21.91 -0.35
CA PHE A 111 8.99 22.48 0.85
C PHE A 111 10.33 23.20 0.58
N THR A 112 10.58 24.31 1.28
CA THR A 112 11.82 25.09 1.16
C THR A 112 12.81 24.78 2.30
N ASP A 113 14.08 25.16 2.15
CA ASP A 113 15.10 24.96 3.19
C ASP A 113 14.81 25.77 4.47
N GLU A 114 14.13 26.92 4.36
CA GLU A 114 13.64 27.67 5.51
C GLU A 114 12.54 26.89 6.25
N PHE A 115 11.61 26.24 5.54
CA PHE A 115 10.57 25.43 6.17
C PHE A 115 11.15 24.21 6.91
N VAL A 116 12.17 23.57 6.32
CA VAL A 116 12.92 22.49 7.00
C VAL A 116 13.57 23.03 8.27
N SER A 117 14.21 24.20 8.20
CA SER A 117 14.84 24.86 9.35
C SER A 117 13.84 25.28 10.43
N GLU A 118 12.61 25.70 10.05
CA GLU A 118 11.50 25.99 10.97
C GLU A 118 10.94 24.71 11.63
N MET A 119 10.96 23.57 10.93
CA MET A 119 10.48 22.28 11.43
C MET A 119 11.52 21.48 12.23
N GLU A 120 12.81 21.74 12.06
CA GLU A 120 13.91 20.98 12.69
C GLU A 120 13.75 20.77 14.22
N PRO A 121 13.34 21.76 15.04
CA PRO A 121 13.11 21.54 16.48
C PRO A 121 11.99 20.54 16.78
N ARG A 122 10.97 20.45 15.92
CA ARG A 122 9.87 19.48 16.04
C ARG A 122 10.33 18.08 15.62
N PHE A 123 11.21 17.96 14.64
CA PHE A 123 11.86 16.70 14.30
C PHE A 123 12.78 16.20 15.42
N GLN A 124 13.58 17.06 16.05
CA GLN A 124 14.38 16.67 17.21
C GLN A 124 13.52 16.22 18.42
N LYS A 125 12.33 16.83 18.64
CA LYS A 125 11.33 16.31 19.60
C LYS A 125 10.83 14.91 19.18
N ALA A 126 10.52 14.72 17.91
CA ALA A 126 10.00 13.45 17.38
C ALA A 126 11.04 12.31 17.42
N PHE A 127 12.30 12.58 17.09
CA PHE A 127 13.39 11.59 17.19
C PHE A 127 13.58 11.13 18.63
N LYS A 128 13.62 12.06 19.59
CA LYS A 128 13.69 11.72 21.02
C LYS A 128 12.47 10.94 21.51
N TYR A 129 11.27 11.25 21.03
CA TYR A 129 10.07 10.46 21.33
C TYR A 129 10.19 9.02 20.82
N MET A 130 10.68 8.82 19.59
CA MET A 130 10.91 7.48 19.04
C MET A 130 12.04 6.72 19.77
N GLU A 131 13.09 7.41 20.20
CA GLU A 131 14.18 6.84 21.00
C GLU A 131 13.68 6.33 22.36
N GLU A 132 12.91 7.14 23.10
CA GLU A 132 12.31 6.75 24.38
C GLU A 132 11.20 5.69 24.22
N LEU A 133 10.51 5.65 23.07
CA LEU A 133 9.57 4.58 22.74
C LEU A 133 10.29 3.23 22.61
N GLU A 134 11.40 3.17 21.86
CA GLU A 134 12.18 1.93 21.72
C GLU A 134 12.79 1.46 23.05
N LYS A 135 13.16 2.37 23.94
CA LYS A 135 13.56 2.07 25.33
C LYS A 135 12.42 1.53 26.22
N GLY A 136 11.19 1.44 25.71
CA GLY A 136 10.04 0.89 26.44
C GLY A 136 9.31 1.88 27.34
N SER A 137 9.35 3.18 27.03
CA SER A 137 8.44 4.13 27.67
C SER A 137 6.97 3.85 27.32
N ILE A 138 6.06 4.44 28.09
CA ILE A 138 4.60 4.34 27.84
C ILE A 138 4.23 5.29 26.69
N ALA A 139 4.47 4.83 25.46
CA ALA A 139 4.13 5.56 24.24
C ALA A 139 2.62 5.58 23.94
N ASN A 140 1.84 4.69 24.57
CA ASN A 140 0.38 4.64 24.49
C ASN A 140 -0.23 4.94 25.89
N PRO A 141 -0.36 6.24 26.27
CA PRO A 141 -0.78 6.64 27.61
C PRO A 141 -2.21 6.19 27.97
N ASP A 142 -3.17 6.26 27.04
CA ASP A 142 -4.58 5.94 27.29
C ASP A 142 -4.81 4.47 27.72
N GLU A 143 -3.99 3.55 27.22
CA GLU A 143 -4.03 2.13 27.59
C GLU A 143 -2.95 1.75 28.61
N GLY A 144 -2.06 2.68 28.99
CA GLY A 144 -0.93 2.43 29.88
C GLY A 144 0.12 1.47 29.30
N ARG A 145 0.29 1.42 27.96
CA ARG A 145 1.09 0.40 27.26
C ARG A 145 2.39 0.93 26.66
N MET A 146 3.39 0.05 26.65
CA MET A 146 4.58 0.15 25.79
C MET A 146 4.19 -0.14 24.34
N VAL A 147 5.02 0.27 23.38
CA VAL A 147 4.86 -0.03 21.94
C VAL A 147 6.16 -0.64 21.45
N GLY A 148 6.13 -1.92 21.06
CA GLY A 148 7.35 -2.73 20.96
C GLY A 148 7.56 -3.48 19.64
N HIS A 149 6.79 -3.21 18.59
CA HIS A 149 6.90 -3.94 17.32
C HIS A 149 8.30 -3.86 16.68
N TYR A 150 9.08 -2.81 16.97
CA TYR A 150 10.50 -2.71 16.61
C TYR A 150 11.38 -3.83 17.20
N TRP A 151 11.07 -4.30 18.42
CA TRP A 151 11.81 -5.38 19.09
C TRP A 151 11.58 -6.75 18.43
N LEU A 152 10.51 -6.92 17.65
CA LEU A 152 10.25 -8.16 16.90
C LEU A 152 11.32 -8.38 15.81
N ARG A 153 11.82 -7.28 15.23
CA ARG A 153 12.83 -7.26 14.17
C ARG A 153 14.24 -7.40 14.72
N ASN A 154 14.50 -6.82 15.89
CA ASN A 154 15.73 -7.00 16.64
C ASN A 154 15.46 -7.13 18.15
N SER A 155 15.41 -8.38 18.62
CA SER A 155 15.10 -8.71 20.02
C SER A 155 16.16 -8.25 21.02
N SER A 156 17.38 -7.92 20.58
CA SER A 156 18.44 -7.39 21.44
C SER A 156 18.14 -5.98 21.97
N LEU A 157 17.24 -5.24 21.30
CA LEU A 157 16.77 -3.91 21.71
C LEU A 157 15.61 -3.96 22.71
N ALA A 158 15.09 -5.14 23.04
CA ALA A 158 13.97 -5.27 23.97
C ALA A 158 14.39 -4.83 25.39
N PRO A 159 13.66 -3.90 26.06
CA PRO A 159 14.12 -3.21 27.27
C PRO A 159 14.15 -4.08 28.53
N LYS A 160 13.80 -5.36 28.43
CA LYS A 160 13.78 -6.34 29.52
C LYS A 160 14.21 -7.69 28.96
N PRO A 161 15.17 -8.42 29.57
CA PRO A 161 15.64 -9.71 29.05
C PRO A 161 14.53 -10.75 28.83
N ILE A 162 13.47 -10.72 29.63
CA ILE A 162 12.30 -11.61 29.44
C ILE A 162 11.58 -11.36 28.11
N LEU A 163 11.49 -10.10 27.64
CA LEU A 163 10.88 -9.76 26.37
C LEU A 163 11.72 -10.30 25.21
N LYS A 164 13.05 -10.15 25.27
CA LYS A 164 13.97 -10.77 24.30
C LYS A 164 13.71 -12.26 24.19
N THR A 165 13.77 -12.99 25.31
CA THR A 165 13.55 -14.45 25.34
C THR A 165 12.15 -14.86 24.85
N GLN A 166 11.12 -14.05 25.10
CA GLN A 166 9.77 -14.28 24.58
C GLN A 166 9.68 -14.11 23.06
N ILE A 167 10.37 -13.11 22.50
CA ILE A 167 10.43 -12.85 21.05
C ILE A 167 11.22 -13.93 20.34
N ASP A 168 12.44 -14.24 20.81
CA ASP A 168 13.30 -15.30 20.26
C ASP A 168 12.55 -16.63 20.21
N LYS A 169 11.97 -17.05 21.35
CA LYS A 169 11.21 -18.30 21.45
C LYS A 169 9.96 -18.32 20.56
N ALA A 170 9.30 -17.19 20.35
CA ALA A 170 8.14 -17.11 19.46
C ALA A 170 8.55 -17.26 17.98
N LEU A 171 9.66 -16.64 17.57
CA LEU A 171 10.21 -16.76 16.22
C LEU A 171 10.69 -18.19 15.94
N ASP A 172 11.49 -18.78 16.84
CA ASP A 172 11.99 -20.14 16.65
C ASP A 172 10.85 -21.17 16.66
N ALA A 173 9.83 -20.99 17.49
CA ALA A 173 8.63 -21.84 17.45
C ALA A 173 7.84 -21.72 16.14
N VAL A 174 7.81 -20.53 15.51
CA VAL A 174 7.20 -20.33 14.19
C VAL A 174 8.01 -21.05 13.10
N CYS A 175 9.34 -20.92 13.10
CA CYS A 175 10.21 -21.66 12.18
C CYS A 175 10.05 -23.18 12.36
N ASP A 176 10.23 -23.68 13.58
CA ASP A 176 10.11 -25.10 13.91
C ASP A 176 8.76 -25.67 13.47
N PHE A 177 7.65 -24.94 13.66
CA PHE A 177 6.34 -25.41 13.27
C PHE A 177 6.15 -25.39 11.74
N ALA A 178 6.55 -24.31 11.07
CA ALA A 178 6.45 -24.19 9.61
C ALA A 178 7.28 -25.29 8.92
N ASP A 179 8.53 -25.49 9.33
CA ASP A 179 9.40 -26.57 8.84
C ASP A 179 8.78 -27.94 9.06
N GLN A 180 8.15 -28.18 10.21
CA GLN A 180 7.51 -29.47 10.50
C GLN A 180 6.23 -29.72 9.70
N VAL A 181 5.47 -28.68 9.34
CA VAL A 181 4.31 -28.78 8.44
C VAL A 181 4.78 -28.98 6.98
N VAL A 182 5.68 -28.13 6.49
CA VAL A 182 6.19 -28.16 5.11
C VAL A 182 6.99 -29.44 4.83
N SER A 183 7.78 -29.94 5.78
CA SER A 183 8.45 -31.24 5.67
C SER A 183 7.50 -32.45 5.77
N GLY A 184 6.25 -32.25 6.21
CA GLY A 184 5.26 -33.32 6.36
C GLY A 184 5.51 -34.23 7.57
N LYS A 185 6.15 -33.69 8.63
CA LYS A 185 6.28 -34.34 9.94
C LYS A 185 5.02 -34.11 10.79
N ILE A 186 4.49 -32.89 10.76
CA ILE A 186 3.10 -32.57 11.09
C ILE A 186 2.28 -32.83 9.81
N LYS A 187 1.16 -33.54 9.95
CA LYS A 187 0.39 -34.12 8.85
C LYS A 187 -1.11 -33.91 9.05
N THR A 188 -1.88 -34.09 7.98
CA THR A 188 -3.34 -34.19 8.06
C THR A 188 -3.75 -35.46 8.84
N PRO A 189 -5.01 -35.58 9.31
CA PRO A 189 -5.49 -36.78 10.01
C PRO A 189 -5.28 -38.08 9.23
N ASP A 190 -5.46 -38.05 7.91
CA ASP A 190 -5.34 -39.22 7.02
C ASP A 190 -3.89 -39.51 6.57
N GLY A 191 -2.91 -38.74 7.05
CA GLY A 191 -1.47 -38.98 6.82
C GLY A 191 -0.87 -38.30 5.58
N GLU A 192 -1.68 -37.53 4.85
CA GLU A 192 -1.27 -36.64 3.76
C GLU A 192 -0.52 -35.39 4.29
N ARG A 193 -0.03 -34.56 3.36
CA ARG A 193 0.54 -33.24 3.67
C ARG A 193 -0.55 -32.18 3.71
N PHE A 194 -0.33 -31.12 4.49
CA PHE A 194 -1.11 -29.89 4.32
C PHE A 194 -0.73 -29.22 2.99
N THR A 195 -1.72 -28.68 2.28
CA THR A 195 -1.56 -28.03 0.97
C THR A 195 -2.26 -26.67 0.89
N GLN A 196 -3.11 -26.34 1.88
CA GLN A 196 -3.85 -25.09 1.96
C GLN A 196 -3.73 -24.48 3.36
N ILE A 197 -3.82 -23.16 3.45
CA ILE A 197 -3.98 -22.38 4.69
C ILE A 197 -5.32 -21.64 4.58
N LEU A 198 -6.17 -21.74 5.61
CA LEU A 198 -7.32 -20.87 5.77
C LEU A 198 -7.08 -19.95 6.97
N SER A 199 -6.69 -18.70 6.69
CA SER A 199 -6.45 -17.68 7.72
C SER A 199 -7.76 -16.97 8.05
N VAL A 200 -8.12 -16.95 9.34
CA VAL A 200 -9.37 -16.39 9.86
C VAL A 200 -9.02 -15.28 10.85
N GLY A 201 -9.26 -14.03 10.47
CA GLY A 201 -8.86 -12.84 11.23
C GLY A 201 -9.21 -11.56 10.48
N ILE A 202 -9.42 -10.45 11.18
CA ILE A 202 -9.88 -9.17 10.59
C ILE A 202 -8.90 -8.01 10.85
N GLY A 203 -8.83 -7.06 9.91
CA GLY A 203 -8.01 -5.86 10.01
C GLY A 203 -6.52 -6.23 10.11
N GLY A 204 -5.86 -5.87 11.20
CA GLY A 204 -4.41 -6.12 11.36
C GLY A 204 -4.06 -7.60 11.47
N SER A 205 -5.06 -8.45 11.69
CA SER A 205 -4.93 -9.91 11.69
C SER A 205 -5.04 -10.53 10.29
N ALA A 206 -5.22 -9.73 9.24
CA ALA A 206 -5.38 -10.19 7.85
C ALA A 206 -4.75 -9.27 6.78
N LEU A 207 -4.83 -7.94 6.89
CA LEU A 207 -4.34 -7.02 5.86
C LEU A 207 -2.81 -7.06 5.67
N GLY A 208 -2.05 -7.30 6.75
CA GLY A 208 -0.61 -7.59 6.67
C GLY A 208 -0.34 -8.94 5.98
N PRO A 209 -0.89 -10.06 6.49
CA PRO A 209 -0.69 -11.37 5.87
C PRO A 209 -1.19 -11.47 4.42
N GLN A 210 -2.27 -10.79 4.07
CA GLN A 210 -2.76 -10.65 2.68
C GLN A 210 -1.74 -9.92 1.81
N PHE A 211 -1.22 -8.78 2.26
CA PHE A 211 -0.21 -8.02 1.53
C PHE A 211 1.08 -8.83 1.33
N VAL A 212 1.59 -9.48 2.37
CA VAL A 212 2.81 -10.30 2.28
C VAL A 212 2.61 -11.54 1.40
N ALA A 213 1.43 -12.18 1.45
CA ALA A 213 1.10 -13.28 0.54
C ALA A 213 1.08 -12.85 -0.94
N GLU A 214 0.40 -11.74 -1.27
CA GLU A 214 0.34 -11.21 -2.65
C GLU A 214 1.73 -10.70 -3.13
N ALA A 215 2.52 -10.13 -2.21
CA ALA A 215 3.80 -9.52 -2.55
C ALA A 215 4.94 -10.52 -2.78
N LEU A 216 4.92 -11.67 -2.09
CA LEU A 216 6.10 -12.53 -1.94
C LEU A 216 5.85 -14.05 -2.10
N ALA A 217 4.61 -14.53 -2.20
CA ALA A 217 4.39 -15.96 -2.38
C ALA A 217 4.94 -16.42 -3.75
N PRO A 218 5.71 -17.52 -3.82
CA PRO A 218 6.14 -18.10 -5.09
C PRO A 218 4.93 -18.71 -5.82
N ASP A 219 5.01 -18.82 -7.16
CA ASP A 219 3.92 -19.33 -8.03
C ASP A 219 3.36 -20.69 -7.58
N ASN A 220 4.21 -21.51 -6.97
CA ASN A 220 3.88 -22.83 -6.42
C ASN A 220 4.31 -22.89 -4.95
N PRO A 221 3.55 -22.30 -4.02
CA PRO A 221 3.89 -22.29 -2.60
C PRO A 221 3.60 -23.68 -1.99
N PRO A 222 4.34 -24.13 -0.95
CA PRO A 222 4.10 -25.42 -0.32
C PRO A 222 2.68 -25.58 0.22
N LEU A 223 2.13 -24.50 0.79
CA LEU A 223 0.72 -24.36 1.10
C LEU A 223 0.16 -23.09 0.45
N LYS A 224 -1.03 -23.16 -0.16
CA LYS A 224 -1.75 -22.01 -0.74
C LYS A 224 -2.64 -21.33 0.30
N ILE A 225 -2.62 -20.00 0.40
CA ILE A 225 -3.40 -19.28 1.43
C ILE A 225 -4.74 -18.75 0.91
N ARG A 226 -5.75 -18.78 1.77
CA ARG A 226 -7.06 -18.14 1.63
C ARG A 226 -7.41 -17.42 2.92
N PHE A 227 -8.27 -16.40 2.84
CA PHE A 227 -8.61 -15.53 3.96
C PHE A 227 -10.12 -15.46 4.21
N ILE A 228 -10.50 -15.43 5.50
CA ILE A 228 -11.82 -15.03 5.99
C ILE A 228 -11.59 -13.84 6.94
N ASP A 229 -11.83 -12.64 6.42
CA ASP A 229 -11.63 -11.36 7.12
C ASP A 229 -12.92 -10.54 7.30
N ASN A 230 -14.04 -11.05 6.82
CA ASN A 230 -15.37 -10.44 6.91
C ASN A 230 -16.37 -11.46 7.46
N THR A 231 -17.44 -10.98 8.09
CA THR A 231 -18.54 -11.81 8.65
C THR A 231 -19.69 -12.05 7.66
N ASP A 232 -19.53 -11.66 6.39
CA ASP A 232 -20.50 -11.95 5.32
C ASP A 232 -20.59 -13.47 5.06
N PRO A 233 -21.75 -14.11 5.30
CA PRO A 233 -21.92 -15.54 5.08
C PRO A 233 -21.61 -15.96 3.64
N ALA A 234 -21.94 -15.15 2.63
CA ALA A 234 -21.70 -15.50 1.24
C ALA A 234 -20.19 -15.56 0.90
N GLY A 235 -19.38 -14.72 1.53
CA GLY A 235 -17.92 -14.76 1.42
C GLY A 235 -17.32 -15.98 2.13
N ILE A 236 -17.83 -16.31 3.32
CA ILE A 236 -17.41 -17.49 4.10
C ILE A 236 -17.77 -18.79 3.35
N ASP A 237 -19.02 -18.94 2.93
CA ASP A 237 -19.52 -20.07 2.15
C ASP A 237 -18.71 -20.23 0.84
N HIS A 238 -18.34 -19.13 0.18
CA HIS A 238 -17.52 -19.18 -1.03
C HIS A 238 -16.12 -19.74 -0.76
N GLN A 239 -15.41 -19.30 0.28
CA GLN A 239 -14.06 -19.83 0.59
C GLN A 239 -14.12 -21.32 0.97
N ILE A 240 -15.13 -21.73 1.75
CA ILE A 240 -15.33 -23.13 2.14
C ILE A 240 -15.66 -23.99 0.90
N ALA A 241 -16.54 -23.53 0.01
CA ALA A 241 -16.88 -24.23 -1.23
C ALA A 241 -15.73 -24.28 -2.24
N GLN A 242 -14.85 -23.27 -2.25
CA GLN A 242 -13.65 -23.25 -3.10
C GLN A 242 -12.54 -24.19 -2.61
N LEU A 243 -12.49 -24.50 -1.31
CA LEU A 243 -11.64 -25.57 -0.77
C LEU A 243 -12.23 -26.94 -1.08
N GLY A 244 -13.53 -27.15 -0.80
CA GLY A 244 -14.22 -28.41 -1.09
C GLY A 244 -13.48 -29.63 -0.49
N PRO A 245 -12.97 -30.57 -1.31
CA PRO A 245 -12.20 -31.71 -0.82
C PRO A 245 -10.83 -31.32 -0.22
N GLU A 246 -10.26 -30.16 -0.59
CA GLU A 246 -8.99 -29.67 -0.03
C GLU A 246 -9.12 -29.27 1.45
N LEU A 247 -10.34 -29.20 2.00
CA LEU A 247 -10.58 -28.94 3.43
C LEU A 247 -9.88 -29.97 4.34
N ALA A 248 -9.76 -31.23 3.91
CA ALA A 248 -9.03 -32.28 4.63
C ALA A 248 -7.50 -32.08 4.63
N SER A 249 -6.97 -31.22 3.76
CA SER A 249 -5.55 -30.82 3.69
C SER A 249 -5.32 -29.34 4.01
N THR A 250 -6.31 -28.68 4.62
CA THR A 250 -6.27 -27.27 5.01
C THR A 250 -5.81 -27.11 6.47
N LEU A 251 -4.79 -26.28 6.70
CA LEU A 251 -4.43 -25.80 8.03
C LEU A 251 -5.22 -24.51 8.33
N VAL A 252 -5.97 -24.46 9.42
CA VAL A 252 -6.77 -23.28 9.77
C VAL A 252 -6.03 -22.44 10.81
N ILE A 253 -5.66 -21.21 10.46
CA ILE A 253 -4.95 -20.28 11.35
C ILE A 253 -5.94 -19.22 11.83
N VAL A 254 -6.23 -19.19 13.13
CA VAL A 254 -7.22 -18.29 13.73
C VAL A 254 -6.52 -17.18 14.49
N ILE A 255 -6.73 -15.94 14.07
CA ILE A 255 -5.94 -14.78 14.52
C ILE A 255 -6.88 -13.75 15.17
N SER A 256 -6.77 -13.62 16.50
CA SER A 256 -7.46 -12.57 17.27
C SER A 256 -6.75 -12.33 18.60
N LYS A 257 -6.31 -11.10 18.84
CA LYS A 257 -5.59 -10.71 20.07
C LYS A 257 -6.38 -11.02 21.34
N SER A 258 -7.63 -10.56 21.42
CA SER A 258 -8.53 -10.79 22.56
C SER A 258 -9.20 -12.17 22.55
N GLY A 259 -9.17 -12.87 21.40
CA GLY A 259 -9.93 -14.09 21.16
C GLY A 259 -11.45 -13.89 21.11
N GLY A 260 -11.94 -12.65 21.27
CA GLY A 260 -13.36 -12.29 21.35
C GLY A 260 -13.86 -11.45 20.17
N THR A 261 -13.04 -11.24 19.14
CA THR A 261 -13.43 -10.49 17.93
C THR A 261 -14.63 -11.15 17.24
N PRO A 262 -15.79 -10.48 17.11
CA PRO A 262 -17.02 -11.12 16.61
C PRO A 262 -16.86 -11.74 15.22
N GLU A 263 -16.20 -11.04 14.30
CA GLU A 263 -16.03 -11.45 12.90
C GLU A 263 -15.14 -12.70 12.80
N THR A 264 -13.97 -12.67 13.45
CA THR A 264 -13.08 -13.84 13.58
C THR A 264 -13.80 -15.03 14.23
N ARG A 265 -14.62 -14.78 15.25
CA ARG A 265 -15.36 -15.83 15.98
C ARG A 265 -16.47 -16.43 15.12
N ASN A 266 -17.17 -15.63 14.33
CA ASN A 266 -18.18 -16.11 13.39
C ASN A 266 -17.53 -16.98 12.30
N GLY A 267 -16.44 -16.50 11.68
CA GLY A 267 -15.66 -17.27 10.71
C GLY A 267 -15.16 -18.60 11.29
N LEU A 268 -14.63 -18.61 12.52
CA LEU A 268 -14.24 -19.83 13.21
C LEU A 268 -15.40 -20.81 13.37
N LEU A 269 -16.59 -20.35 13.79
CA LEU A 269 -17.73 -21.23 14.03
C LEU A 269 -18.30 -21.84 12.75
N GLU A 270 -18.31 -21.09 11.64
CA GLU A 270 -18.72 -21.61 10.33
C GLU A 270 -17.68 -22.57 9.74
N VAL A 271 -16.38 -22.29 9.88
CA VAL A 271 -15.33 -23.26 9.50
C VAL A 271 -15.43 -24.53 10.36
N GLN A 272 -15.60 -24.42 11.67
CA GLN A 272 -15.87 -25.57 12.53
C GLN A 272 -17.17 -26.31 12.16
N LYS A 273 -18.17 -25.63 11.60
CA LYS A 273 -19.40 -26.25 11.05
C LYS A 273 -19.07 -27.08 9.82
N ALA A 274 -18.40 -26.50 8.83
CA ALA A 274 -17.98 -27.19 7.61
C ALA A 274 -17.08 -28.40 7.90
N PHE A 275 -16.16 -28.30 8.86
CA PHE A 275 -15.36 -29.42 9.34
C PHE A 275 -16.24 -30.57 9.88
N ARG A 276 -17.21 -30.27 10.75
CA ARG A 276 -18.16 -31.30 11.26
C ARG A 276 -19.02 -31.90 10.15
N GLU A 277 -19.46 -31.11 9.20
CA GLU A 277 -20.27 -31.54 8.05
C GLU A 277 -19.45 -32.42 7.07
N ALA A 278 -18.15 -32.19 6.97
CA ALA A 278 -17.19 -33.02 6.24
C ALA A 278 -16.68 -34.25 7.03
N GLY A 279 -17.02 -34.38 8.31
CA GLY A 279 -16.55 -35.45 9.20
C GLY A 279 -15.11 -35.29 9.73
N LEU A 280 -14.53 -34.09 9.64
CA LEU A 280 -13.15 -33.76 10.02
C LEU A 280 -13.05 -33.26 11.48
N ASP A 281 -11.96 -33.61 12.16
CA ASP A 281 -11.62 -33.06 13.48
C ASP A 281 -10.81 -31.75 13.35
N PHE A 282 -11.48 -30.62 13.60
CA PHE A 282 -10.87 -29.29 13.58
C PHE A 282 -9.63 -29.18 14.49
N ALA A 283 -9.59 -29.88 15.64
CA ALA A 283 -8.44 -29.80 16.54
C ALA A 283 -7.16 -30.37 15.93
N LYS A 284 -7.25 -31.23 14.90
CA LYS A 284 -6.08 -31.76 14.16
C LYS A 284 -5.61 -30.85 13.02
N GLN A 285 -6.26 -29.73 12.78
CA GLN A 285 -5.97 -28.83 11.67
C GLN A 285 -5.98 -27.34 12.08
N GLY A 286 -6.49 -27.00 13.26
CA GLY A 286 -6.54 -25.65 13.81
C GLY A 286 -5.26 -25.21 14.51
N VAL A 287 -4.93 -23.93 14.37
CA VAL A 287 -3.83 -23.20 15.02
C VAL A 287 -4.36 -21.85 15.50
N ALA A 288 -3.96 -21.40 16.69
CA ALA A 288 -4.35 -20.09 17.22
C ALA A 288 -3.16 -19.12 17.28
N ILE A 289 -3.40 -17.85 16.94
CA ILE A 289 -2.47 -16.73 17.16
C ILE A 289 -3.18 -15.65 17.97
N THR A 290 -2.79 -15.49 19.23
CA THR A 290 -3.61 -14.78 20.22
C THR A 290 -2.83 -14.41 21.48
N GLN A 291 -3.38 -13.52 22.33
CA GLN A 291 -2.78 -13.22 23.62
C GLN A 291 -2.92 -14.43 24.57
N GLU A 292 -1.88 -14.70 25.38
CA GLU A 292 -1.93 -15.78 26.36
C GLU A 292 -3.08 -15.59 27.37
N ASN A 293 -3.81 -16.66 27.68
CA ASN A 293 -5.04 -16.67 28.48
C ASN A 293 -6.24 -15.91 27.88
N SER A 294 -6.23 -15.55 26.59
CA SER A 294 -7.41 -15.01 25.90
C SER A 294 -8.55 -16.04 25.79
N LEU A 295 -9.72 -15.63 25.29
CA LEU A 295 -10.82 -16.57 25.02
C LEU A 295 -10.39 -17.66 24.01
N LEU A 296 -9.73 -17.26 22.92
CA LEU A 296 -9.25 -18.15 21.85
C LEU A 296 -8.09 -19.04 22.32
N ASP A 297 -7.21 -18.52 23.17
CA ASP A 297 -6.11 -19.29 23.76
C ASP A 297 -6.64 -20.43 24.64
N ASN A 298 -7.65 -20.13 25.46
CA ASN A 298 -8.33 -21.11 26.30
C ASN A 298 -9.12 -22.13 25.46
N THR A 299 -9.85 -21.70 24.43
CA THR A 299 -10.52 -22.60 23.47
C THR A 299 -9.52 -23.57 22.84
N ALA A 300 -8.47 -23.06 22.20
CA ALA A 300 -7.46 -23.87 21.52
C ALA A 300 -6.73 -24.83 22.47
N ARG A 301 -6.49 -24.42 23.72
CA ARG A 301 -5.86 -25.23 24.77
C ARG A 301 -6.79 -26.31 25.36
N ILE A 302 -8.10 -26.07 25.40
CA ILE A 302 -9.10 -27.03 25.91
C ILE A 302 -9.49 -28.04 24.83
N GLU A 303 -9.66 -27.60 23.59
CA GLU A 303 -9.98 -28.46 22.44
C GLU A 303 -8.76 -29.24 21.91
N GLY A 304 -7.54 -28.84 22.28
CA GLY A 304 -6.31 -29.56 21.92
C GLY A 304 -5.84 -29.33 20.49
N TRP A 305 -5.90 -28.08 20.03
CA TRP A 305 -5.46 -27.65 18.70
C TRP A 305 -3.95 -27.87 18.50
N LEU A 306 -3.50 -27.96 17.24
CA LEU A 306 -2.11 -28.31 16.87
C LEU A 306 -1.06 -27.38 17.50
N ALA A 307 -1.30 -26.08 17.49
CA ALA A 307 -0.37 -25.07 18.00
C ALA A 307 -1.07 -23.79 18.46
N ARG A 308 -0.39 -23.03 19.33
CA ARG A 308 -0.79 -21.72 19.83
C ARG A 308 0.43 -20.80 19.85
N PHE A 309 0.32 -19.63 19.24
CA PHE A 309 1.39 -18.63 19.14
C PHE A 309 1.02 -17.32 19.84
N PRO A 310 1.95 -16.69 20.57
CA PRO A 310 1.65 -15.51 21.37
C PRO A 310 1.53 -14.25 20.52
N MET A 311 0.51 -13.44 20.81
CA MET A 311 0.37 -12.06 20.36
C MET A 311 0.46 -11.13 21.58
N PHE A 312 1.57 -10.40 21.71
CA PHE A 312 1.85 -9.61 22.92
C PHE A 312 0.99 -8.34 23.05
N ASP A 313 0.78 -7.86 24.28
CA ASP A 313 -0.05 -6.70 24.57
C ASP A 313 0.54 -5.39 23.99
N TRP A 314 1.86 -5.25 23.97
CA TRP A 314 2.63 -4.14 23.36
C TRP A 314 2.77 -4.19 21.83
N VAL A 315 2.22 -5.20 21.15
CA VAL A 315 2.13 -5.26 19.67
C VAL A 315 0.78 -4.70 19.22
N GLY A 316 0.79 -3.62 18.43
CA GLY A 316 -0.42 -3.07 17.82
C GLY A 316 -0.94 -3.99 16.71
N GLY A 317 -2.26 -4.10 16.53
CA GLY A 317 -2.81 -4.99 15.49
C GLY A 317 -2.31 -4.64 14.09
N ARG A 318 -2.33 -3.36 13.74
CA ARG A 318 -1.81 -2.80 12.47
C ARG A 318 -0.27 -2.79 12.35
N THR A 319 0.46 -3.14 13.41
CA THR A 319 1.93 -3.31 13.43
C THR A 319 2.34 -4.73 13.86
N SER A 320 1.46 -5.71 13.62
CA SER A 320 1.66 -7.10 14.04
C SER A 320 2.24 -8.03 12.98
N GLU A 321 2.49 -7.55 11.76
CA GLU A 321 2.99 -8.37 10.65
C GLU A 321 4.31 -9.07 10.97
N MET A 322 5.23 -8.34 11.63
CA MET A 322 6.52 -8.87 12.07
C MET A 322 6.43 -9.76 13.32
N SER A 323 5.24 -10.18 13.73
CA SER A 323 5.00 -11.18 14.78
C SER A 323 4.47 -12.48 14.16
N ALA A 324 4.16 -13.49 14.99
CA ALA A 324 3.58 -14.74 14.51
C ALA A 324 2.35 -14.55 13.57
N VAL A 325 1.60 -13.45 13.71
CA VAL A 325 0.46 -13.08 12.84
C VAL A 325 0.80 -13.14 11.35
N GLY A 326 1.93 -12.54 10.93
CA GLY A 326 2.39 -12.55 9.53
C GLY A 326 3.46 -13.60 9.25
N LEU A 327 4.40 -13.77 10.19
CA LEU A 327 5.53 -14.69 10.01
C LEU A 327 5.08 -16.16 9.89
N LEU A 328 4.01 -16.60 10.57
CA LEU A 328 3.54 -17.98 10.44
C LEU A 328 2.94 -18.29 9.06
N PRO A 329 1.92 -17.57 8.55
CA PRO A 329 1.40 -17.82 7.21
C PRO A 329 2.48 -17.65 6.13
N ALA A 330 3.35 -16.63 6.25
CA ALA A 330 4.42 -16.41 5.28
C ALA A 330 5.42 -17.58 5.21
N ALA A 331 5.90 -18.10 6.36
CA ALA A 331 6.81 -19.24 6.40
C ALA A 331 6.17 -20.53 5.83
N LEU A 332 4.87 -20.75 6.07
CA LEU A 332 4.12 -21.89 5.50
C LEU A 332 3.94 -21.78 3.97
N GLN A 333 3.98 -20.56 3.42
CA GLN A 333 4.03 -20.31 1.97
C GLN A 333 5.46 -20.40 1.38
N GLY A 334 6.48 -20.66 2.21
CA GLY A 334 7.88 -20.76 1.79
C GLY A 334 8.60 -19.40 1.64
N ILE A 335 8.05 -18.33 2.21
CA ILE A 335 8.66 -16.99 2.21
C ILE A 335 9.75 -16.92 3.29
N ASP A 336 10.91 -16.32 2.99
CA ASP A 336 11.98 -16.13 3.99
C ASP A 336 11.62 -15.02 4.99
N ILE A 337 11.01 -15.44 6.09
CA ILE A 337 10.62 -14.57 7.19
C ILE A 337 11.80 -14.00 7.99
N ARG A 338 13.00 -14.60 7.91
CA ARG A 338 14.19 -14.06 8.59
C ARG A 338 14.77 -12.90 7.79
N GLU A 339 14.74 -12.97 6.47
CA GLU A 339 15.07 -11.84 5.60
C GLU A 339 14.05 -10.69 5.65
N MET A 340 12.74 -10.97 5.83
CA MET A 340 11.75 -9.93 6.17
C MET A 340 12.13 -9.16 7.44
N LEU A 341 12.44 -9.88 8.53
CA LEU A 341 12.83 -9.27 9.80
C LEU A 341 14.16 -8.50 9.67
N ALA A 342 15.13 -9.04 8.94
CA ALA A 342 16.43 -8.39 8.69
C ALA A 342 16.26 -7.07 7.93
N GLY A 343 15.53 -7.06 6.80
CA GLY A 343 15.29 -5.85 6.03
C GLY A 343 14.54 -4.77 6.80
N ALA A 344 13.59 -5.18 7.63
CA ALA A 344 12.87 -4.27 8.52
C ALA A 344 13.78 -3.73 9.66
N ALA A 345 14.68 -4.55 10.22
CA ALA A 345 15.64 -4.14 11.24
C ALA A 345 16.70 -3.14 10.70
N VAL A 346 17.18 -3.36 9.48
CA VAL A 346 18.11 -2.45 8.78
C VAL A 346 17.43 -1.11 8.50
N MET A 347 16.16 -1.12 8.06
CA MET A 347 15.37 0.11 7.92
C MET A 347 15.14 0.82 9.26
N ASP A 348 14.89 0.09 10.36
CA ASP A 348 14.79 0.71 11.68
C ASP A 348 16.09 1.40 12.11
N GLU A 349 17.26 0.81 11.83
CA GLU A 349 18.56 1.45 12.09
C GLU A 349 18.76 2.71 11.24
N ALA A 350 18.45 2.64 9.94
CA ALA A 350 18.47 3.79 9.04
C ALA A 350 17.60 4.96 9.54
N ASN A 351 16.55 4.67 10.31
CA ASN A 351 15.65 5.64 10.90
C ASN A 351 16.02 6.10 12.33
N ARG A 352 17.10 5.61 12.94
CA ARG A 352 17.61 6.10 14.23
C ARG A 352 18.48 7.36 14.09
N THR A 353 18.90 7.72 12.88
CA THR A 353 19.66 8.95 12.65
C THR A 353 18.81 10.19 12.91
N THR A 354 19.35 11.13 13.70
CA THR A 354 18.68 12.39 14.07
C THR A 354 18.88 13.50 13.04
N VAL A 355 19.53 13.23 11.90
CA VAL A 355 19.70 14.18 10.80
C VAL A 355 18.55 13.99 9.81
N LEU A 356 17.63 14.96 9.73
CA LEU A 356 16.41 14.89 8.93
C LEU A 356 16.66 14.44 7.47
N ARG A 357 17.62 15.07 6.77
CA ARG A 357 17.97 14.72 5.38
C ARG A 357 18.43 13.27 5.18
N ASN A 358 18.92 12.63 6.24
CA ASN A 358 19.46 11.28 6.21
C ASN A 358 18.48 10.24 6.79
N ASN A 359 17.28 10.63 7.21
CA ASN A 359 16.29 9.77 7.84
C ASN A 359 15.07 9.60 6.91
N PRO A 360 14.85 8.42 6.30
CA PRO A 360 13.84 8.26 5.26
C PRO A 360 12.41 8.37 5.81
N ALA A 361 12.15 7.91 7.04
CA ALA A 361 10.86 8.10 7.68
C ALA A 361 10.60 9.58 8.06
N ALA A 362 11.64 10.33 8.41
CA ALA A 362 11.52 11.77 8.65
C ALA A 362 11.22 12.53 7.37
N LEU A 363 11.87 12.18 6.25
CA LEU A 363 11.57 12.74 4.93
C LEU A 363 10.12 12.45 4.50
N LEU A 364 9.62 11.23 4.68
CA LEU A 364 8.19 10.93 4.46
C LEU A 364 7.28 11.78 5.35
N ALA A 365 7.55 11.84 6.66
CA ALA A 365 6.75 12.62 7.60
C ALA A 365 6.78 14.14 7.31
N LEU A 366 7.92 14.68 6.87
CA LEU A 366 8.05 16.07 6.39
C LEU A 366 7.16 16.30 5.17
N CYS A 367 7.22 15.39 4.19
CA CYS A 367 6.44 15.50 2.96
C CYS A 367 4.94 15.40 3.21
N TRP A 368 4.50 14.49 4.08
CA TRP A 368 3.10 14.39 4.50
C TRP A 368 2.67 15.66 5.24
N TYR A 369 3.44 16.14 6.22
CA TYR A 369 3.12 17.35 6.99
C TYR A 369 3.04 18.56 6.06
N TRP A 370 4.00 18.75 5.17
CA TRP A 370 3.95 19.82 4.18
C TRP A 370 2.74 19.67 3.26
N ALA A 371 2.56 18.53 2.59
CA ALA A 371 1.52 18.37 1.58
C ALA A 371 0.09 18.51 2.15
N SER A 372 -0.16 18.06 3.39
CA SER A 372 -1.46 18.14 4.06
C SER A 372 -1.58 19.29 5.09
N ASP A 373 -0.70 20.28 5.02
CA ASP A 373 -0.64 21.47 5.89
C ASP A 373 -0.61 21.16 7.41
N GLY A 374 -0.11 19.98 7.79
CA GLY A 374 -0.09 19.46 9.17
C GLY A 374 -1.47 19.08 9.74
N VAL A 375 -2.55 19.16 8.95
CA VAL A 375 -3.95 19.05 9.41
C VAL A 375 -4.83 18.12 8.53
N GLY A 376 -4.21 17.29 7.70
CA GLY A 376 -4.95 16.40 6.78
C GLY A 376 -5.67 17.13 5.64
N SER A 377 -5.19 18.31 5.21
CA SER A 377 -5.84 19.12 4.17
C SER A 377 -5.89 18.45 2.78
N LYS A 378 -5.01 17.48 2.55
CA LYS A 378 -4.91 16.65 1.34
C LYS A 378 -4.86 15.17 1.69
N ASP A 379 -5.52 14.35 0.88
CA ASP A 379 -5.47 12.90 0.88
C ASP A 379 -4.13 12.38 0.30
N MET A 380 -3.63 11.25 0.79
CA MET A 380 -2.48 10.56 0.18
C MET A 380 -2.96 9.50 -0.81
N VAL A 381 -2.44 9.52 -2.03
CA VAL A 381 -2.71 8.48 -3.04
C VAL A 381 -1.44 7.66 -3.31
N VAL A 382 -1.43 6.40 -2.88
CA VAL A 382 -0.31 5.47 -3.08
C VAL A 382 -0.48 4.72 -4.40
N LEU A 383 0.52 4.78 -5.28
CA LEU A 383 0.48 4.24 -6.64
C LEU A 383 1.67 3.30 -6.87
N PRO A 384 1.57 2.00 -6.52
CA PRO A 384 2.58 1.03 -6.88
C PRO A 384 2.52 0.70 -8.38
N TYR A 385 3.67 0.68 -9.04
CA TYR A 385 3.84 0.20 -10.42
C TYR A 385 4.50 -1.19 -10.41
N LYS A 386 3.90 -2.11 -9.65
CA LYS A 386 4.23 -3.54 -9.62
C LYS A 386 3.01 -4.30 -9.14
N ASP A 387 2.61 -5.34 -9.88
CA ASP A 387 1.36 -6.06 -9.62
C ASP A 387 1.31 -6.70 -8.23
N SER A 388 2.41 -7.30 -7.77
CA SER A 388 2.50 -7.92 -6.44
C SER A 388 2.40 -6.92 -5.27
N LEU A 389 2.59 -5.61 -5.52
CA LEU A 389 2.42 -4.56 -4.50
C LEU A 389 0.99 -3.97 -4.47
N LEU A 390 0.04 -4.55 -5.21
CA LEU A 390 -1.38 -4.13 -5.28
C LEU A 390 -2.03 -3.91 -3.90
N LEU A 391 -1.76 -4.78 -2.94
CA LEU A 391 -2.37 -4.69 -1.60
C LEU A 391 -1.64 -3.74 -0.64
N PHE A 392 -0.50 -3.16 -1.04
CA PHE A 392 0.27 -2.25 -0.19
C PHE A 392 -0.54 -1.00 0.18
N SER A 393 -1.35 -0.46 -0.74
CA SER A 393 -2.24 0.67 -0.45
C SER A 393 -3.28 0.33 0.65
N ARG A 394 -3.82 -0.89 0.66
CA ARG A 394 -4.79 -1.38 1.65
C ARG A 394 -4.15 -1.64 3.01
N TYR A 395 -2.93 -2.17 3.03
CA TYR A 395 -2.13 -2.27 4.25
C TYR A 395 -1.87 -0.87 4.85
N LEU A 396 -1.43 0.09 4.02
CA LEU A 396 -1.19 1.46 4.43
C LEU A 396 -2.48 2.20 4.85
N GLN A 397 -3.64 1.89 4.27
CA GLN A 397 -4.92 2.42 4.74
C GLN A 397 -5.13 2.13 6.22
N GLN A 398 -4.96 0.88 6.67
CA GLN A 398 -5.06 0.61 8.10
C GLN A 398 -3.91 1.24 8.89
N LEU A 399 -2.66 1.06 8.46
CA LEU A 399 -1.49 1.53 9.21
C LEU A 399 -1.53 3.05 9.44
N VAL A 400 -1.87 3.83 8.42
CA VAL A 400 -1.89 5.30 8.47
C VAL A 400 -3.21 5.80 9.07
N MET A 401 -4.36 5.41 8.54
CA MET A 401 -5.65 6.02 8.92
C MET A 401 -6.08 5.63 10.34
N GLU A 402 -5.84 4.40 10.78
CA GLU A 402 -6.18 3.95 12.14
C GLU A 402 -5.18 4.51 13.19
N SER A 403 -3.96 4.85 12.77
CA SER A 403 -2.97 5.50 13.65
C SER A 403 -3.17 7.01 13.75
N LEU A 404 -3.52 7.69 12.65
CA LEU A 404 -3.52 9.15 12.56
C LEU A 404 -4.92 9.77 12.66
N GLY A 405 -5.99 9.05 12.33
CA GLY A 405 -7.38 9.53 12.39
C GLY A 405 -7.88 9.65 13.82
N LYS A 406 -7.74 10.82 14.46
CA LYS A 406 -7.95 11.03 15.90
C LYS A 406 -8.68 12.33 16.22
N GLU A 407 -9.73 12.23 17.04
CA GLU A 407 -10.52 13.39 17.48
C GLU A 407 -9.74 14.31 18.44
N LEU A 408 -8.95 13.73 19.35
CA LEU A 408 -8.20 14.45 20.39
C LEU A 408 -6.68 14.34 20.18
N ASP A 409 -5.95 15.36 20.65
CA ASP A 409 -4.50 15.35 20.79
C ASP A 409 -4.06 14.83 22.18
N LEU A 410 -2.74 14.74 22.41
CA LEU A 410 -2.14 14.27 23.66
C LEU A 410 -2.38 15.21 24.85
N ASP A 411 -2.76 16.48 24.61
CA ASP A 411 -3.10 17.46 25.63
C ASP A 411 -4.63 17.51 25.89
N GLY A 412 -5.41 16.70 25.17
CA GLY A 412 -6.87 16.58 25.30
C GLY A 412 -7.68 17.59 24.45
N ASN A 413 -7.04 18.36 23.58
CA ASN A 413 -7.70 19.32 22.69
C ASN A 413 -8.35 18.58 21.51
N ARG A 414 -9.49 19.11 21.04
CA ARG A 414 -10.22 18.54 19.89
C ARG A 414 -9.64 18.99 18.56
N VAL A 415 -8.80 18.16 17.95
CA VAL A 415 -8.08 18.43 16.70
C VAL A 415 -8.76 17.84 15.45
N ASN A 416 -9.41 16.67 15.54
CA ASN A 416 -9.95 15.93 14.38
C ASN A 416 -8.90 15.65 13.28
N GLN A 417 -7.69 15.28 13.71
CA GLN A 417 -6.52 15.02 12.86
C GLN A 417 -6.71 13.74 12.04
N GLY A 418 -6.02 13.64 10.89
CA GLY A 418 -5.96 12.44 10.08
C GLY A 418 -5.15 12.61 8.81
N LEU A 419 -4.85 11.49 8.15
CA LEU A 419 -4.34 11.46 6.78
C LEU A 419 -5.04 10.31 6.07
N ALA A 420 -5.99 10.62 5.18
CA ALA A 420 -6.71 9.60 4.42
C ALA A 420 -5.79 8.99 3.36
N VAL A 421 -5.91 7.68 3.12
CA VAL A 421 -5.09 6.95 2.15
C VAL A 421 -5.99 6.27 1.12
N TYR A 422 -5.63 6.42 -0.14
CA TYR A 422 -6.24 5.73 -1.27
C TYR A 422 -5.13 5.17 -2.17
N GLY A 423 -5.48 4.27 -3.09
CA GLY A 423 -4.52 3.69 -4.01
C GLY A 423 -4.92 2.30 -4.49
N ASN A 424 -4.49 1.94 -5.70
CA ASN A 424 -4.68 0.60 -6.27
C ASN A 424 -3.39 0.18 -7.00
N LYS A 425 -3.23 0.40 -8.31
CA LYS A 425 -1.95 0.19 -9.02
C LYS A 425 -1.83 0.94 -10.35
N GLY A 426 -0.60 1.32 -10.69
CA GLY A 426 -0.19 1.74 -12.03
C GLY A 426 0.22 0.54 -12.90
N SER A 427 0.01 0.57 -14.22
CA SER A 427 -0.64 1.63 -15.01
C SER A 427 -2.18 1.58 -15.00
N THR A 428 -2.81 0.55 -14.41
CA THR A 428 -4.27 0.33 -14.44
C THR A 428 -5.07 1.58 -14.07
N ASP A 429 -4.71 2.28 -13.01
CA ASP A 429 -5.44 3.44 -12.50
C ASP A 429 -5.40 4.67 -13.43
N GLN A 430 -4.48 4.71 -14.40
CA GLN A 430 -4.45 5.74 -15.45
C GLN A 430 -5.76 5.75 -16.25
N HIS A 431 -6.40 4.58 -16.39
CA HIS A 431 -7.69 4.40 -17.03
C HIS A 431 -8.88 4.57 -16.07
N ALA A 432 -8.64 4.91 -14.81
CA ALA A 432 -9.64 5.12 -13.77
C ALA A 432 -9.58 6.55 -13.20
N TYR A 433 -8.93 6.75 -12.05
CA TYR A 433 -9.04 7.99 -11.26
C TYR A 433 -7.84 8.96 -11.40
N ILE A 434 -6.79 8.62 -12.16
CA ILE A 434 -5.69 9.57 -12.46
C ILE A 434 -6.20 10.85 -13.17
N GLN A 435 -7.31 10.77 -13.91
CA GLN A 435 -8.02 11.94 -14.48
C GLN A 435 -8.46 12.95 -13.39
N GLN A 436 -8.98 12.47 -12.25
CA GLN A 436 -9.31 13.31 -11.09
C GLN A 436 -8.05 13.86 -10.42
N LEU A 437 -6.94 13.11 -10.43
CA LEU A 437 -5.68 13.60 -9.85
C LEU A 437 -5.10 14.75 -10.70
N ARG A 438 -4.98 14.54 -12.02
CA ARG A 438 -4.33 15.51 -12.92
C ARG A 438 -5.13 16.78 -13.10
N GLU A 439 -6.43 16.69 -13.39
CA GLU A 439 -7.26 17.84 -13.76
C GLU A 439 -8.37 18.18 -12.75
N GLY A 440 -8.61 17.33 -11.75
CA GLY A 440 -9.63 17.53 -10.72
C GLY A 440 -9.18 18.42 -9.55
N VAL A 441 -9.98 18.38 -8.47
CA VAL A 441 -9.75 19.17 -7.24
C VAL A 441 -8.38 18.87 -6.63
N HIS A 442 -7.67 19.91 -6.15
CA HIS A 442 -6.36 19.76 -5.51
C HIS A 442 -6.47 19.38 -4.03
N ASN A 443 -7.18 18.28 -3.74
CA ASN A 443 -7.36 17.72 -2.40
C ASN A 443 -6.44 16.52 -2.10
N PHE A 444 -5.36 16.31 -2.86
CA PHE A 444 -4.51 15.12 -2.71
C PHE A 444 -3.03 15.41 -3.03
N PHE A 445 -2.15 14.50 -2.62
CA PHE A 445 -0.79 14.34 -3.14
C PHE A 445 -0.51 12.86 -3.48
N ALA A 446 0.45 12.59 -4.36
CA ALA A 446 0.77 11.22 -4.80
C ALA A 446 2.01 10.64 -4.12
N THR A 447 2.04 9.33 -3.91
CA THR A 447 3.23 8.57 -3.48
C THR A 447 3.39 7.38 -4.42
N PHE A 448 4.30 7.49 -5.37
CA PHE A 448 4.63 6.39 -6.29
C PHE A 448 5.49 5.35 -5.57
N ILE A 449 5.20 4.05 -5.79
CA ILE A 449 6.13 2.97 -5.44
C ILE A 449 6.68 2.40 -6.75
N GLU A 450 7.97 2.60 -6.96
CA GLU A 450 8.72 2.17 -8.13
C GLU A 450 9.54 0.92 -7.79
N VAL A 451 9.62 -0.03 -8.72
CA VAL A 451 10.47 -1.21 -8.61
C VAL A 451 11.39 -1.22 -9.82
N LEU A 452 12.70 -1.15 -9.62
CA LEU A 452 13.64 -0.98 -10.73
C LEU A 452 13.79 -2.23 -11.59
N ARG A 453 13.89 -3.41 -10.97
CA ARG A 453 13.99 -4.71 -11.65
C ARG A 453 12.60 -5.24 -12.00
N ASP A 454 12.39 -5.52 -13.27
CA ASP A 454 11.09 -5.93 -13.81
C ASP A 454 10.79 -7.40 -13.57
N ARG A 455 11.81 -8.25 -13.75
CA ARG A 455 11.73 -9.71 -13.71
C ARG A 455 12.99 -10.32 -13.08
N PRO A 456 12.94 -11.56 -12.59
CA PRO A 456 14.15 -12.34 -12.32
C PRO A 456 15.03 -12.44 -13.59
N PRO A 457 16.37 -12.47 -13.47
CA PRO A 457 17.27 -12.54 -14.63
C PRO A 457 16.92 -13.63 -15.64
N GLY A 458 17.14 -13.36 -16.93
CA GLY A 458 16.95 -14.34 -18.01
C GLY A 458 15.49 -14.59 -18.39
N HIS A 459 14.58 -13.75 -17.93
CA HIS A 459 13.15 -13.75 -18.31
C HIS A 459 12.79 -12.56 -19.20
N ASP A 460 13.81 -11.94 -19.79
CA ASP A 460 13.75 -10.71 -20.55
C ASP A 460 13.15 -10.98 -21.94
N TRP A 461 12.09 -10.25 -22.26
CA TRP A 461 11.38 -10.39 -23.54
C TRP A 461 11.11 -9.02 -24.13
N GLU A 462 11.64 -8.80 -25.33
CA GLU A 462 11.44 -7.57 -26.09
C GLU A 462 10.13 -7.60 -26.87
N LEU A 463 9.42 -6.47 -26.84
CA LEU A 463 8.22 -6.19 -27.64
C LEU A 463 8.60 -5.51 -28.96
N GLU A 464 9.64 -4.68 -28.92
CA GLU A 464 10.34 -4.04 -30.04
C GLU A 464 11.84 -4.07 -29.74
N PRO A 465 12.76 -3.96 -30.73
CA PRO A 465 14.19 -3.88 -30.48
C PRO A 465 14.56 -2.84 -29.42
N GLY A 466 15.22 -3.30 -28.35
CA GLY A 466 15.61 -2.48 -27.20
C GLY A 466 14.47 -2.08 -26.26
N VAL A 467 13.27 -2.70 -26.32
CA VAL A 467 12.11 -2.33 -25.48
C VAL A 467 11.36 -3.56 -24.97
N THR A 468 11.26 -3.67 -23.65
CA THR A 468 10.54 -4.72 -22.91
C THR A 468 9.20 -4.22 -22.36
N CYS A 469 8.40 -5.11 -21.78
CA CYS A 469 7.23 -4.72 -20.96
C CYS A 469 7.59 -3.80 -19.78
N GLY A 470 8.82 -3.91 -19.25
CA GLY A 470 9.31 -3.15 -18.11
C GLY A 470 9.51 -1.69 -18.44
N ASP A 471 10.20 -1.42 -19.55
CA ASP A 471 10.46 -0.07 -20.06
C ASP A 471 9.14 0.70 -20.30
N TYR A 472 8.09 0.02 -20.79
CA TYR A 472 6.75 0.62 -20.87
C TYR A 472 6.15 0.94 -19.51
N LEU A 473 6.29 0.07 -18.50
CA LEU A 473 5.76 0.30 -17.15
C LEU A 473 6.50 1.45 -16.44
N PHE A 474 7.82 1.51 -16.57
CA PHE A 474 8.67 2.60 -16.12
C PHE A 474 8.32 3.92 -16.83
N GLY A 475 8.22 3.93 -18.17
CA GLY A 475 7.80 5.09 -18.94
C GLY A 475 6.39 5.58 -18.56
N MET A 476 5.48 4.67 -18.24
CA MET A 476 4.14 4.98 -17.73
C MET A 476 4.16 5.58 -16.32
N LEU A 477 5.06 5.16 -15.43
CA LEU A 477 5.27 5.78 -14.11
C LEU A 477 5.82 7.19 -14.28
N GLN A 478 6.95 7.34 -14.97
CA GLN A 478 7.63 8.63 -15.10
C GLN A 478 6.79 9.63 -15.90
N GLY A 479 6.09 9.17 -16.94
CA GLY A 479 5.10 9.97 -17.67
C GLY A 479 3.94 10.45 -16.79
N THR A 480 3.41 9.60 -15.91
CA THR A 480 2.36 10.01 -14.94
C THR A 480 2.90 11.00 -13.91
N ARG A 481 4.09 10.76 -13.35
CA ARG A 481 4.78 11.66 -12.41
C ARG A 481 4.98 13.05 -13.02
N SER A 482 5.49 13.12 -14.25
CA SER A 482 5.66 14.37 -15.01
C SER A 482 4.33 15.05 -15.33
N ALA A 483 3.31 14.30 -15.77
CA ALA A 483 2.00 14.85 -16.11
C ALA A 483 1.23 15.40 -14.89
N LEU A 484 1.42 14.80 -13.70
CA LEU A 484 0.96 15.34 -12.43
C LEU A 484 1.75 16.61 -12.05
N TYR A 485 3.08 16.59 -12.14
CA TYR A 485 3.92 17.73 -11.78
C TYR A 485 3.70 18.98 -12.66
N ALA A 486 3.39 18.77 -13.94
CA ALA A 486 3.00 19.83 -14.87
C ALA A 486 1.66 20.51 -14.51
N ASN A 487 0.86 19.89 -13.64
CA ASN A 487 -0.40 20.44 -13.10
C ASN A 487 -0.25 20.82 -11.60
N ASP A 488 0.96 21.15 -11.18
CA ASP A 488 1.35 21.53 -9.81
C ASP A 488 0.93 20.53 -8.72
N ARG A 489 0.80 19.24 -9.08
CA ARG A 489 0.49 18.18 -8.12
C ARG A 489 1.78 17.68 -7.48
N GLU A 490 1.79 17.69 -6.15
CA GLU A 490 2.92 17.24 -5.34
C GLU A 490 3.03 15.71 -5.34
N SER A 491 4.25 15.19 -5.44
CA SER A 491 4.48 13.75 -5.39
C SER A 491 5.79 13.33 -4.70
N ILE A 492 5.72 12.18 -4.03
CA ILE A 492 6.85 11.42 -3.49
C ILE A 492 7.09 10.22 -4.42
N THR A 493 8.32 9.76 -4.59
CA THR A 493 8.62 8.43 -5.17
C THR A 493 9.47 7.63 -4.21
N VAL A 494 8.98 6.46 -3.79
CA VAL A 494 9.74 5.44 -3.06
C VAL A 494 10.14 4.38 -4.06
N THR A 495 11.44 4.19 -4.28
CA THR A 495 11.96 3.24 -5.26
C THR A 495 12.64 2.10 -4.52
N VAL A 496 12.33 0.85 -4.87
CA VAL A 496 13.08 -0.34 -4.43
C VAL A 496 13.71 -1.04 -5.63
N GLN A 497 14.86 -1.68 -5.42
CA GLN A 497 15.54 -2.39 -6.52
C GLN A 497 14.72 -3.58 -7.02
N GLU A 498 14.15 -4.38 -6.11
CA GLU A 498 13.33 -5.56 -6.42
C GLU A 498 12.32 -5.79 -5.28
N VAL A 499 11.23 -6.55 -5.53
CA VAL A 499 10.30 -6.99 -4.48
C VAL A 499 10.81 -8.31 -3.91
N THR A 500 11.38 -8.26 -2.71
CA THR A 500 11.98 -9.40 -2.00
C THR A 500 11.54 -9.39 -0.54
N PRO A 501 11.69 -10.50 0.21
CA PRO A 501 11.39 -10.53 1.64
C PRO A 501 12.05 -9.37 2.40
N ARG A 502 13.33 -9.11 2.12
CA ARG A 502 14.10 -7.98 2.67
C ARG A 502 13.52 -6.61 2.29
N SER A 503 13.18 -6.35 1.03
CA SER A 503 12.68 -5.02 0.62
C SER A 503 11.25 -4.74 1.08
N VAL A 504 10.37 -5.76 1.13
CA VAL A 504 9.03 -5.64 1.72
C VAL A 504 9.11 -5.40 3.23
N GLY A 505 10.01 -6.10 3.93
CA GLY A 505 10.30 -5.83 5.34
C GLY A 505 10.76 -4.39 5.59
N ALA A 506 11.66 -3.88 4.74
CA ALA A 506 12.08 -2.48 4.78
C ALA A 506 10.93 -1.49 4.50
N LEU A 507 10.07 -1.75 3.51
CA LEU A 507 8.91 -0.90 3.23
C LEU A 507 7.95 -0.82 4.42
N ILE A 508 7.67 -1.96 5.08
CA ILE A 508 6.85 -2.00 6.30
C ILE A 508 7.49 -1.17 7.42
N GLY A 509 8.79 -1.38 7.69
CA GLY A 509 9.52 -0.63 8.72
C GLY A 509 9.54 0.89 8.47
N LEU A 510 9.73 1.30 7.22
CA LEU A 510 9.75 2.69 6.79
C LEU A 510 8.42 3.41 7.09
N TYR A 511 7.29 2.82 6.70
CA TYR A 511 5.98 3.46 6.86
C TYR A 511 5.47 3.42 8.31
N GLU A 512 5.73 2.34 9.07
CA GLU A 512 5.39 2.32 10.50
C GLU A 512 6.14 3.41 11.27
N ARG A 513 7.42 3.62 10.93
CA ARG A 513 8.24 4.69 11.51
C ARG A 513 7.76 6.08 11.10
N ALA A 514 7.44 6.28 9.82
CA ALA A 514 6.95 7.57 9.31
C ALA A 514 5.63 7.98 9.99
N VAL A 515 4.74 7.02 10.26
CA VAL A 515 3.52 7.22 11.06
C VAL A 515 3.85 7.65 12.49
N GLY A 516 4.82 7.02 13.15
CA GLY A 516 5.28 7.40 14.50
C GLY A 516 5.85 8.82 14.57
N ILE A 517 6.71 9.18 13.61
CA ILE A 517 7.29 10.53 13.51
C ILE A 517 6.19 11.56 13.22
N TYR A 518 5.36 11.35 12.20
CA TYR A 518 4.27 12.27 11.84
C TYR A 518 3.31 12.50 13.00
N ALA A 519 2.90 11.45 13.71
CA ALA A 519 2.04 11.56 14.88
C ALA A 519 2.64 12.44 15.99
N SER A 520 3.96 12.40 16.17
CA SER A 520 4.68 13.28 17.10
C SER A 520 4.70 14.75 16.64
N LEU A 521 4.85 15.00 15.32
CA LEU A 521 4.77 16.35 14.73
C LEU A 521 3.38 16.98 14.88
N VAL A 522 2.31 16.17 14.87
CA VAL A 522 0.91 16.62 15.02
C VAL A 522 0.31 16.33 16.40
N ASN A 523 1.13 15.96 17.38
CA ASN A 523 0.80 15.81 18.81
C ASN A 523 -0.30 14.76 19.16
N ILE A 524 -0.41 13.64 18.44
CA ILE A 524 -1.44 12.60 18.69
C ILE A 524 -0.86 11.26 19.17
N ASN A 525 -1.63 10.49 19.95
CA ASN A 525 -1.29 9.09 20.25
C ASN A 525 -1.51 8.22 19.00
N ALA A 526 -0.41 7.83 18.33
CA ALA A 526 -0.44 6.98 17.14
C ALA A 526 -0.99 5.57 17.39
N TYR A 527 -1.03 5.11 18.65
CA TYR A 527 -1.03 3.68 18.99
C TYR A 527 -2.34 3.18 19.63
N HIS A 528 -3.12 4.04 20.29
CA HIS A 528 -4.50 3.69 20.70
C HIS A 528 -5.45 3.56 19.49
N GLN A 529 -6.73 3.20 19.76
CA GLN A 529 -7.78 3.03 18.72
C GLN A 529 -9.22 3.31 19.25
N PRO A 530 -9.48 4.43 19.95
CA PRO A 530 -10.74 4.65 20.70
C PRO A 530 -12.01 4.57 19.85
N GLY A 531 -11.97 5.01 18.58
CA GLY A 531 -13.13 5.02 17.69
C GLY A 531 -13.79 3.65 17.48
N LYS A 532 -13.02 2.54 17.53
CA LYS A 532 -13.59 1.19 17.34
C LYS A 532 -14.62 0.82 18.40
N TYR A 533 -14.44 1.27 19.64
CA TYR A 533 -15.42 1.00 20.70
C TYR A 533 -16.77 1.68 20.43
N CYS A 534 -16.77 2.84 19.76
CA CYS A 534 -18.00 3.51 19.34
C CYS A 534 -18.71 2.70 18.22
N CYS A 535 -17.98 2.28 17.18
CA CYS A 535 -18.52 1.52 16.06
C CYS A 535 -18.96 0.08 16.43
N ILE A 536 -18.39 -0.52 17.48
CA ILE A 536 -18.80 -1.84 17.99
C ILE A 536 -20.04 -1.73 18.90
N LEU A 537 -20.24 -0.61 19.58
CA LEU A 537 -21.39 -0.39 20.47
C LEU A 537 -22.59 0.29 19.80
N LEU A 538 -22.41 0.87 18.61
CA LEU A 538 -23.47 1.46 17.80
C LEU A 538 -23.43 0.89 16.38
N PRO A 539 -24.48 0.20 15.90
CA PRO A 539 -24.59 -0.18 14.48
C PRO A 539 -24.88 1.08 13.65
N ILE A 540 -23.83 1.80 13.26
CA ILE A 540 -23.92 3.04 12.47
C ILE A 540 -24.35 2.67 11.05
N SER A 541 -25.65 2.77 10.79
CA SER A 541 -26.15 2.95 9.43
C SER A 541 -25.60 4.27 8.86
N HIS A 542 -25.06 4.20 7.64
CA HIS A 542 -24.31 5.27 6.94
C HIS A 542 -22.90 5.58 7.49
N LEU A 543 -21.92 4.73 7.15
CA LEU A 543 -20.59 5.21 6.79
C LEU A 543 -19.99 4.43 5.62
N ILE A 544 -20.63 4.55 4.44
CA ILE A 544 -20.00 4.11 3.18
C ILE A 544 -18.89 5.11 2.85
N LEU A 545 -17.64 4.66 2.96
CA LEU A 545 -16.45 5.40 2.56
C LEU A 545 -15.99 4.98 1.14
N GLU A 546 -16.92 4.47 0.32
CA GLU A 546 -16.75 4.47 -1.12
C GLU A 546 -16.68 5.92 -1.61
N MET A 547 -15.67 6.16 -2.44
CA MET A 547 -15.22 7.47 -2.90
C MET A 547 -16.36 8.38 -3.39
N LYS A 548 -16.15 9.70 -3.29
CA LYS A 548 -16.79 10.68 -4.19
C LYS A 548 -16.24 10.60 -5.64
N VAL A 549 -16.01 9.39 -6.14
CA VAL A 549 -15.88 9.14 -7.59
C VAL A 549 -17.30 9.08 -8.13
N ILE A 550 -17.77 10.22 -8.63
CA ILE A 550 -18.76 10.22 -9.70
C ILE A 550 -18.12 9.44 -10.85
N SER A 551 -18.81 8.45 -11.40
CA SER A 551 -18.27 7.58 -12.46
C SER A 551 -18.09 8.33 -13.78
N VAL A 552 -17.02 9.13 -13.90
CA VAL A 552 -16.64 9.86 -15.12
C VAL A 552 -15.93 8.93 -16.12
N VAL A 553 -16.59 7.82 -16.46
CA VAL A 553 -16.13 6.78 -17.40
C VAL A 553 -16.11 7.28 -18.86
N VAL A 554 -16.43 8.56 -19.09
CA VAL A 554 -16.58 9.19 -20.41
C VAL A 554 -15.49 10.24 -20.71
N LEU A 555 -14.67 10.66 -19.72
CA LEU A 555 -13.68 11.75 -19.90
C LEU A 555 -12.22 11.38 -19.56
N ALA A 556 -11.88 10.11 -19.28
CA ALA A 556 -10.50 9.73 -18.96
C ALA A 556 -9.52 9.79 -20.16
N TRP A 557 -10.02 9.94 -21.40
CA TRP A 557 -9.24 9.86 -22.63
C TRP A 557 -8.04 10.84 -22.70
N PRO A 558 -8.17 12.14 -22.34
CA PRO A 558 -7.04 13.07 -22.43
C PRO A 558 -5.89 12.73 -21.48
N CYS A 559 -6.19 12.28 -20.25
CA CYS A 559 -5.14 11.85 -19.32
C CYS A 559 -4.48 10.53 -19.74
N VAL A 560 -5.25 9.58 -20.28
CA VAL A 560 -4.71 8.31 -20.82
C VAL A 560 -3.77 8.58 -22.00
N GLU A 561 -4.17 9.41 -22.96
CA GLU A 561 -3.31 9.74 -24.11
C GLU A 561 -2.10 10.60 -23.70
N ALA A 562 -2.23 11.47 -22.70
CA ALA A 562 -1.08 12.20 -22.13
C ALA A 562 -0.08 11.26 -21.45
N GLY A 563 -0.56 10.26 -20.68
CA GLY A 563 0.29 9.24 -20.06
C GLY A 563 1.03 8.38 -21.09
N LYS A 564 0.31 7.86 -22.09
CA LYS A 564 0.90 7.13 -23.23
C LYS A 564 1.93 7.96 -23.99
N LYS A 565 1.63 9.22 -24.30
CA LYS A 565 2.53 10.11 -25.02
C LYS A 565 3.82 10.34 -24.23
N ALA A 566 3.71 10.65 -22.93
CA ALA A 566 4.87 10.84 -22.07
C ALA A 566 5.69 9.55 -21.90
N ALA A 567 5.05 8.38 -21.83
CA ALA A 567 5.76 7.09 -21.85
C ALA A 567 6.52 6.87 -23.17
N GLY A 568 5.92 7.22 -24.31
CA GLY A 568 6.58 7.19 -25.62
C GLY A 568 7.77 8.17 -25.71
N GLU A 569 7.68 9.34 -25.07
CA GLU A 569 8.77 10.32 -24.98
C GLU A 569 9.94 9.79 -24.12
N VAL A 570 9.66 9.12 -22.99
CA VAL A 570 10.68 8.42 -22.18
C VAL A 570 11.35 7.29 -22.95
N LEU A 571 10.57 6.46 -23.67
CA LEU A 571 11.12 5.37 -24.50
C LEU A 571 11.98 5.91 -25.67
N ALA A 572 11.56 7.02 -26.29
CA ALA A 572 12.33 7.67 -27.34
C ALA A 572 13.63 8.32 -26.82
N LEU A 573 13.64 8.78 -25.57
CA LEU A 573 14.86 9.22 -24.87
C LEU A 573 15.76 8.03 -24.55
N GLN A 574 15.21 6.92 -24.05
CA GLN A 574 15.96 5.71 -23.75
C GLN A 574 16.66 5.12 -24.98
N LYS A 575 16.00 5.08 -26.15
CA LYS A 575 16.66 4.67 -27.41
C LYS A 575 17.83 5.59 -27.80
N ARG A 576 17.80 6.89 -27.45
CA ARG A 576 18.97 7.80 -27.62
C ARG A 576 20.09 7.50 -26.62
N VAL A 577 19.74 7.30 -25.33
CA VAL A 577 20.72 6.95 -24.29
C VAL A 577 21.44 5.65 -24.62
N LEU A 578 20.73 4.60 -25.06
CA LEU A 578 21.32 3.34 -25.49
C LEU A 578 22.30 3.52 -26.66
N ALA A 579 21.94 4.31 -27.68
CA ALA A 579 22.82 4.59 -28.81
C ALA A 579 24.11 5.32 -28.38
N VAL A 580 24.01 6.33 -27.52
CA VAL A 580 25.15 7.08 -26.96
C VAL A 580 26.07 6.18 -26.13
N LEU A 581 25.50 5.30 -25.30
CA LEU A 581 26.28 4.35 -24.49
C LEU A 581 26.93 3.27 -25.36
N ASN A 582 26.28 2.79 -26.43
CA ASN A 582 26.89 1.84 -27.37
C ASN A 582 28.09 2.49 -28.10
N GLU A 583 27.92 3.70 -28.65
CA GLU A 583 29.01 4.44 -29.32
C GLU A 583 30.24 4.65 -28.41
N ALA A 584 30.01 4.99 -27.14
CA ALA A 584 31.09 5.17 -26.17
C ALA A 584 31.75 3.84 -25.74
N SER A 585 31.02 2.72 -25.81
CA SER A 585 31.49 1.38 -25.45
C SER A 585 32.24 0.69 -26.59
N CYS A 586 32.01 1.10 -27.84
CA CYS A 586 32.72 0.61 -29.02
C CYS A 586 34.02 1.40 -29.32
N LYS A 587 34.52 2.19 -28.37
CA LYS A 587 35.83 2.88 -28.42
C LYS A 587 36.91 2.03 -27.74
N GLU A 588 38.16 2.15 -28.19
CA GLU A 588 39.32 1.54 -27.53
C GLU A 588 40.26 2.62 -26.96
N PRO A 589 40.47 2.68 -25.62
CA PRO A 589 39.71 1.99 -24.58
C PRO A 589 38.25 2.50 -24.49
N VAL A 590 37.39 1.73 -23.83
CA VAL A 590 36.00 2.11 -23.50
C VAL A 590 35.97 3.48 -22.81
N GLU A 591 34.97 4.30 -23.12
CA GLU A 591 34.78 5.65 -22.60
C GLU A 591 33.57 5.70 -21.63
N PRO A 592 33.76 5.57 -20.29
CA PRO A 592 32.65 5.67 -19.34
C PRO A 592 32.20 7.13 -19.18
N LEU A 593 30.92 7.39 -19.44
CA LEU A 593 30.36 8.74 -19.49
C LEU A 593 29.67 9.14 -18.18
N THR A 594 29.78 10.41 -17.78
CA THR A 594 28.91 10.97 -16.72
C THR A 594 27.47 11.18 -17.23
N ILE A 595 26.53 11.38 -16.30
CA ILE A 595 25.13 11.68 -16.63
C ILE A 595 25.02 12.95 -17.50
N GLU A 596 25.81 13.98 -17.19
CA GLU A 596 25.91 15.23 -17.94
C GLU A 596 26.42 14.99 -19.36
N GLU A 597 27.49 14.20 -19.53
CA GLU A 597 28.04 13.86 -20.85
C GLU A 597 27.06 13.04 -21.70
N VAL A 598 26.28 12.15 -21.09
CA VAL A 598 25.19 11.44 -21.78
C VAL A 598 24.08 12.41 -22.19
N ALA A 599 23.73 13.39 -21.35
CA ALA A 599 22.67 14.36 -21.64
C ALA A 599 23.04 15.31 -22.80
N ASP A 600 24.28 15.80 -22.83
CA ASP A 600 24.82 16.61 -23.93
C ASP A 600 24.87 15.81 -25.25
N ARG A 601 25.33 14.55 -25.20
CA ARG A 601 25.37 13.66 -26.38
C ARG A 601 23.98 13.21 -26.85
N CYS A 602 23.01 13.08 -25.95
CA CYS A 602 21.59 12.86 -26.28
C CYS A 602 20.87 14.11 -26.81
N HIS A 603 21.54 15.26 -26.79
CA HIS A 603 21.02 16.60 -27.08
C HIS A 603 19.75 16.95 -26.28
N ALA A 604 19.76 16.59 -24.99
CA ALA A 604 18.64 16.82 -24.07
C ALA A 604 19.14 17.10 -22.62
N PRO A 605 19.94 18.17 -22.39
CA PRO A 605 20.40 18.56 -21.05
C PRO A 605 19.24 18.88 -20.09
N GLU A 606 18.08 19.29 -20.59
CA GLU A 606 16.85 19.49 -19.81
C GLU A 606 16.24 18.18 -19.26
N ASP A 607 16.51 17.04 -19.91
CA ASP A 607 15.99 15.72 -19.51
C ASP A 607 16.92 14.99 -18.53
N ILE A 608 17.95 15.66 -17.98
CA ILE A 608 19.02 15.02 -17.18
C ILE A 608 18.53 14.13 -16.02
N GLU A 609 17.46 14.50 -15.32
CA GLU A 609 16.85 13.64 -14.29
C GLU A 609 16.24 12.36 -14.91
N MET A 610 15.60 12.47 -16.07
CA MET A 610 15.00 11.35 -16.78
C MET A 610 16.07 10.42 -17.35
N ILE A 611 17.15 10.97 -17.91
CA ILE A 611 18.32 10.22 -18.40
C ILE A 611 18.94 9.41 -17.27
N TYR A 612 19.16 10.02 -16.11
CA TYR A 612 19.63 9.30 -14.92
C TYR A 612 18.66 8.18 -14.49
N LYS A 613 17.34 8.41 -14.48
CA LYS A 613 16.37 7.38 -14.08
C LYS A 613 16.27 6.23 -15.09
N ILE A 614 16.35 6.53 -16.39
CA ILE A 614 16.48 5.53 -17.46
C ILE A 614 17.72 4.68 -17.23
N ILE A 615 18.88 5.30 -16.98
CA ILE A 615 20.14 4.61 -16.70
C ILE A 615 20.03 3.71 -15.46
N ALA A 616 19.40 4.19 -14.38
CA ALA A 616 19.18 3.39 -13.17
C ALA A 616 18.25 2.19 -13.39
N HIS A 617 17.22 2.32 -14.22
CA HIS A 617 16.31 1.23 -14.62
C HIS A 617 17.00 0.21 -15.53
N MET A 618 17.76 0.66 -16.53
CA MET A 618 18.53 -0.24 -17.41
C MET A 618 19.62 -0.98 -16.64
N ALA A 619 20.33 -0.32 -15.72
CA ALA A 619 21.34 -0.96 -14.88
C ALA A 619 20.74 -1.96 -13.87
N ALA A 620 19.51 -1.73 -13.39
CA ALA A 620 18.81 -2.67 -12.52
C ALA A 620 18.28 -3.92 -13.25
N ASN A 621 18.10 -3.83 -14.57
CA ASN A 621 17.77 -4.96 -15.46
C ASN A 621 18.96 -5.37 -16.35
N ASP A 622 20.19 -5.20 -15.84
CA ASP A 622 21.43 -5.76 -16.41
C ASP A 622 21.78 -5.29 -17.86
N ARG A 623 21.14 -4.21 -18.36
CA ARG A 623 21.31 -3.63 -19.71
C ARG A 623 22.25 -2.43 -19.78
N ALA A 624 22.78 -1.97 -18.66
CA ALA A 624 23.81 -0.92 -18.59
C ALA A 624 24.75 -1.19 -17.41
N LEU A 625 26.05 -0.89 -17.55
CA LEU A 625 27.04 -1.09 -16.49
C LEU A 625 27.48 0.24 -15.89
N ILE A 626 27.66 0.24 -14.56
CA ILE A 626 28.18 1.36 -13.78
C ILE A 626 29.69 1.15 -13.61
N ALA A 627 30.50 2.01 -14.23
CA ALA A 627 31.95 1.98 -14.11
C ALA A 627 32.43 2.60 -12.79
N GLU A 628 31.82 3.72 -12.41
CA GLU A 628 32.17 4.48 -11.20
C GLU A 628 30.91 5.00 -10.51
N GLY A 629 30.98 5.16 -9.18
CA GLY A 629 29.88 5.65 -8.37
C GLY A 629 28.84 4.58 -7.99
N SER A 630 27.60 5.03 -7.78
CA SER A 630 26.43 4.19 -7.48
C SER A 630 25.17 5.04 -7.68
N CYS A 631 24.03 4.48 -8.12
CA CYS A 631 22.86 5.27 -8.58
C CYS A 631 22.50 6.44 -7.65
N GLY A 632 22.31 6.19 -6.35
CA GLY A 632 21.99 7.23 -5.34
C GLY A 632 23.16 8.15 -4.96
N SER A 633 24.07 8.40 -5.89
CA SER A 633 25.09 9.45 -5.84
C SER A 633 25.26 10.02 -7.26
N PRO A 634 24.22 10.66 -7.86
CA PRO A 634 24.13 10.80 -9.31
C PRO A 634 25.27 11.60 -9.95
N ARG A 635 25.72 12.69 -9.29
CA ARG A 635 26.90 13.51 -9.70
C ARG A 635 28.25 12.75 -9.71
N SER A 636 28.28 11.48 -9.32
CA SER A 636 29.47 10.62 -9.33
C SER A 636 29.30 9.34 -10.15
N LEU A 637 28.16 9.19 -10.85
CA LEU A 637 27.90 8.02 -11.67
C LEU A 637 28.62 8.16 -13.03
N LYS A 638 29.41 7.14 -13.39
CA LYS A 638 29.83 6.92 -14.78
C LYS A 638 29.30 5.60 -15.30
N VAL A 639 28.86 5.58 -16.54
CA VAL A 639 28.21 4.42 -17.17
C VAL A 639 28.73 4.13 -18.57
N PHE A 640 28.60 2.86 -18.96
CA PHE A 640 28.88 2.31 -20.28
C PHE A 640 27.96 1.10 -20.53
N LEU A 641 27.97 0.55 -21.73
CA LEU A 641 27.17 -0.61 -22.13
C LEU A 641 28.01 -1.88 -22.01
N GLY A 642 27.45 -2.94 -21.42
CA GLY A 642 28.23 -4.11 -21.00
C GLY A 642 28.87 -4.92 -22.12
N GLU A 643 28.23 -4.94 -23.29
CA GLU A 643 28.72 -5.58 -24.51
C GLU A 643 28.46 -4.62 -25.69
N CYS A 644 29.50 -4.25 -26.46
CA CYS A 644 29.35 -3.43 -27.66
C CYS A 644 28.62 -4.24 -28.74
N ASN A 645 27.31 -4.04 -28.87
CA ASN A 645 26.48 -4.77 -29.84
C ASN A 645 26.54 -4.05 -31.20
N VAL A 646 27.52 -4.43 -32.03
CA VAL A 646 27.83 -3.78 -33.31
C VAL A 646 26.73 -4.02 -34.36
N ASP A 647 26.09 -5.19 -34.33
CA ASP A 647 25.21 -5.65 -35.40
C ASP A 647 23.85 -4.90 -35.46
N GLU A 648 23.42 -4.25 -34.38
CA GLU A 648 22.17 -3.47 -34.34
C GLU A 648 22.31 -2.02 -34.86
N LEU A 649 23.53 -1.52 -35.08
CA LEU A 649 23.76 -0.16 -35.59
C LEU A 649 23.40 0.02 -37.08
N TYR A 650 23.06 -1.06 -37.79
CA TYR A 650 22.86 -1.08 -39.24
C TYR A 650 21.66 -1.95 -39.72
N ALA A 651 20.71 -2.29 -38.83
CA ALA A 651 19.56 -3.16 -39.12
C ALA A 651 18.24 -2.41 -39.39
#